data_AF-A0A1V6BJ67-F1
#
_entry.id   AF-A0A1V6BJ67-F1
#
_cell.length_a   1.000
_cell.length_b   1.000
_cell.length_c   1.000
_cell.angle_alpha   90.00
_cell.angle_beta   90.00
_cell.angle_gamma   90.00
#
_symmetry.space_group_name_H-M   'P 1'
#
loop_
_entity.id
_entity.type
_entity.pdbx_description
1 polymer ?
#
loop_
_entity_poly.entity_id
_entity_poly.type
_entity_poly.pdbx_seq_one_letter_code
_entity_poly.pdbx_strand_id
1 'polypeptide(L)'
;MNAFYFQTASFMLLIKKMKLKGLRNLFLTAALVLFISPALFAQKGSLELLGNVKQNGKGLEGAEIKIMKGNEQVDNILSGNNGKFIINLDLDAVYTLLFTKSGCVTKSIIFDTRVPEPIKNQLLSNRKFGIELFKIPEGVEQPKELDKPVAKWSWNDSYDDFDYDLEYSNARKQENEQIKKVLEEQAVAQEKQRNDSLAHARLDSINKAKAAEQVRLAELAQKKKEEEQQKKLEAERQAAFAAAKKREEDSLRAEQLKADALERARLAALEKARKDSIEKAKALAEQLAREKAAEEKRLAALEKARLDSIAKADAAEKARLAALEKERQDSLARVKAEEDRLAREAAKEQARLAALEKARQDSIAKAKAAEERRLAALEKARQDSLAQAEAAAKAAEAARLAALEKARKDSLEKAEAVARENERLRLAALEKARQDSIAKAEAAAKVAEAARLAAQEKARKDSIARAEAEAKEQERLRLIALEKARQDSIANAKALAEQKAKEEALEKARLAALEKARQDSIAKAEALAKEQERLRQLALEKARQDSIANAKALAEKKAKEEALEKARLAALEKARQDSISKAEAAARAKAEADAKARAAAEARAKFVADSTARAEAAAAKKRQQEEAEARRLRELEEQKQALAKANEKSESKQTTASLPVFEDTNYAEGLTEETINESNRKIFRTIIKKSNTTDVFSKVVYNWGGIYYFKNTTSMSEANYNNELKKYKDQLGK
;
A
#
# COMPACT_ATOMS: atom_id res chain seq x y z
N MET A 1 34.33 -81.00 80.90
CA MET A 1 35.14 -81.43 82.06
C MET A 1 34.99 -80.36 83.13
N ASN A 2 34.43 -80.70 84.30
CA ASN A 2 34.34 -80.02 85.62
C ASN A 2 34.37 -78.47 85.71
N ALA A 3 33.59 -77.77 86.54
CA ALA A 3 32.38 -78.05 87.35
C ALA A 3 31.74 -76.66 87.67
N PHE A 4 30.43 -76.43 87.64
CA PHE A 4 29.32 -76.90 88.49
C PHE A 4 29.28 -76.34 89.93
N TYR A 5 28.09 -75.82 90.30
CA TYR A 5 27.58 -75.43 91.62
C TYR A 5 28.13 -74.17 92.33
N PHE A 6 27.23 -73.18 92.50
CA PHE A 6 26.48 -73.15 93.77
C PHE A 6 24.97 -72.92 93.53
N GLN A 7 24.16 -73.34 94.50
CA GLN A 7 22.69 -73.40 94.50
C GLN A 7 22.21 -72.70 95.80
N THR A 8 21.14 -71.91 95.84
CA THR A 8 19.74 -72.30 96.19
C THR A 8 18.87 -71.02 96.13
N ALA A 9 17.62 -70.99 95.64
CA ALA A 9 16.45 -71.81 95.98
C ALA A 9 15.85 -71.55 97.38
N SER A 10 15.42 -70.31 97.67
CA SER A 10 14.47 -70.02 98.78
C SER A 10 13.75 -68.67 98.65
N PHE A 11 12.63 -68.63 97.91
CA PHE A 11 11.49 -67.75 98.22
C PHE A 11 10.13 -68.17 97.61
N MET A 12 9.98 -69.40 97.09
CA MET A 12 8.70 -69.90 96.54
C MET A 12 7.80 -70.57 97.60
N LEU A 13 7.71 -70.00 98.81
CA LEU A 13 6.80 -70.53 99.84
C LEU A 13 6.20 -69.48 100.81
N LEU A 14 5.87 -68.28 100.32
CA LEU A 14 5.01 -67.35 101.07
C LEU A 14 3.88 -66.71 100.25
N ILE A 15 3.44 -67.36 99.16
CA ILE A 15 2.22 -66.97 98.43
C ILE A 15 0.97 -67.51 99.18
N LYS A 16 0.73 -66.99 100.39
CA LYS A 16 -0.52 -67.18 101.14
C LYS A 16 -0.77 -65.99 102.06
N LYS A 17 -1.83 -65.22 101.76
CA LYS A 17 -2.26 -63.97 102.42
C LYS A 17 -1.34 -62.74 102.25
N MET A 18 -1.46 -62.03 101.12
CA MET A 18 -1.58 -60.56 101.15
C MET A 18 -2.27 -60.02 99.88
N LYS A 19 -3.33 -59.23 100.05
CA LYS A 19 -4.06 -58.57 98.95
C LYS A 19 -3.54 -57.14 98.77
N LEU A 20 -2.54 -56.91 97.91
CA LEU A 20 -2.20 -55.55 97.46
C LEU A 20 -2.37 -55.42 95.95
N LYS A 21 -3.46 -54.75 95.54
CA LYS A 21 -3.84 -54.53 94.14
C LYS A 21 -3.06 -53.40 93.43
N GLY A 22 -1.98 -52.89 94.03
CA GLY A 22 -1.28 -51.68 93.57
C GLY A 22 0.02 -51.88 92.77
N LEU A 23 0.72 -53.01 92.93
CA LEU A 23 2.14 -53.09 92.52
C LEU A 23 2.40 -53.56 91.07
N ARG A 24 1.38 -53.60 90.19
CA ARG A 24 1.58 -54.01 88.78
C ARG A 24 2.01 -52.87 87.86
N ASN A 25 1.69 -51.62 88.19
CA ASN A 25 2.04 -50.48 87.34
C ASN A 25 3.49 -49.98 87.56
N LEU A 26 4.11 -50.32 88.70
CA LEU A 26 5.46 -49.84 89.06
C LEU A 26 6.59 -50.58 88.30
N PHE A 27 6.34 -51.81 87.84
CA PHE A 27 7.32 -52.56 87.02
C PHE A 27 7.23 -52.24 85.52
N LEU A 28 6.05 -51.84 85.01
CA LEU A 28 5.93 -51.39 83.61
C LEU A 28 6.53 -49.99 83.38
N THR A 29 6.54 -49.11 84.39
CA THR A 29 7.24 -47.81 84.28
C THR A 29 8.76 -47.97 84.35
N ALA A 30 9.28 -48.87 85.19
CA ALA A 30 10.72 -49.11 85.30
C ALA A 30 11.34 -49.69 84.01
N ALA A 31 10.61 -50.54 83.27
CA ALA A 31 11.11 -51.16 82.05
C ALA A 31 11.15 -50.21 80.84
N LEU A 32 10.35 -49.13 80.82
CA LEU A 32 10.25 -48.22 79.68
C LEU A 32 11.37 -47.16 79.63
N VAL A 33 12.00 -46.86 80.77
CA VAL A 33 13.03 -45.80 80.90
C VAL A 33 14.41 -46.28 80.40
N LEU A 34 14.65 -47.59 80.35
CA LEU A 34 15.96 -48.19 80.04
C LEU A 34 16.23 -48.45 78.55
N PHE A 35 15.32 -48.04 77.65
CA PHE A 35 15.51 -48.12 76.20
C PHE A 35 15.48 -46.76 75.48
N ILE A 36 15.46 -45.65 76.24
CA ILE A 36 15.73 -44.32 75.69
C ILE A 36 17.25 -44.16 75.58
N SER A 37 17.84 -44.76 74.54
CA SER A 37 19.20 -44.42 74.13
C SER A 37 19.26 -42.92 73.86
N PRO A 38 20.21 -42.17 74.47
CA PRO A 38 20.42 -40.78 74.12
C PRO A 38 21.06 -40.72 72.73
N ALA A 39 20.21 -40.74 71.70
CA ALA A 39 20.54 -40.23 70.38
C ALA A 39 20.82 -38.74 70.54
N LEU A 40 22.07 -38.42 70.91
CA LEU A 40 22.65 -37.09 70.85
C LEU A 40 22.66 -36.66 69.39
N PHE A 41 21.54 -36.09 68.96
CA PHE A 41 21.47 -35.29 67.74
C PHE A 41 22.43 -34.12 67.93
N ALA A 42 23.68 -34.29 67.50
CA ALA A 42 24.60 -33.19 67.31
C ALA A 42 23.92 -32.16 66.41
N GLN A 43 23.88 -30.90 66.83
CA GLN A 43 23.42 -29.81 65.99
C GLN A 43 24.45 -29.60 64.88
N LYS A 44 24.30 -30.36 63.81
CA LYS A 44 25.13 -30.31 62.62
C LYS A 44 25.10 -28.89 62.06
N GLY A 45 26.28 -28.28 61.95
CA GLY A 45 26.38 -26.92 61.45
C GLY A 45 26.06 -26.83 59.96
N SER A 46 25.66 -25.64 59.52
CA SER A 46 25.34 -25.35 58.12
C SER A 46 25.80 -23.96 57.73
N LEU A 47 26.11 -23.79 56.45
CA LEU A 47 26.37 -22.50 55.82
C LEU A 47 25.13 -22.03 55.03
N GLU A 48 24.50 -20.94 55.47
CA GLU A 48 23.50 -20.22 54.70
C GLU A 48 24.18 -19.38 53.62
N LEU A 49 23.73 -19.52 52.38
CA LEU A 49 24.20 -18.76 51.22
C LEU A 49 23.10 -17.83 50.71
N LEU A 50 23.38 -16.53 50.74
CA LEU A 50 22.45 -15.48 50.36
C LEU A 50 22.86 -14.88 49.00
N GLY A 51 21.94 -14.79 48.04
CA GLY A 51 22.33 -14.25 46.73
C GLY A 51 21.22 -13.77 45.80
N ASN A 52 21.66 -13.29 44.63
CA ASN A 52 20.80 -12.88 43.52
C ASN A 52 21.34 -13.40 42.18
N VAL A 53 20.55 -14.17 41.44
CA VAL A 53 20.79 -14.38 40.00
C VAL A 53 20.34 -13.13 39.25
N LYS A 54 21.07 -12.75 38.20
CA LYS A 54 20.84 -11.52 37.42
C LYS A 54 21.00 -11.75 35.92
N GLN A 55 20.39 -10.87 35.13
CA GLN A 55 20.63 -10.70 33.69
C GLN A 55 20.55 -9.23 33.30
N ASN A 56 21.58 -8.75 32.60
CA ASN A 56 21.82 -7.34 32.28
C ASN A 56 21.65 -6.44 33.52
N GLY A 57 22.25 -6.87 34.64
CA GLY A 57 22.22 -6.20 35.94
C GLY A 57 20.90 -6.28 36.72
N LYS A 58 19.80 -6.66 36.08
CA LYS A 58 18.46 -6.82 36.69
C LYS A 58 18.33 -8.21 37.32
N GLY A 59 17.51 -8.35 38.36
CA GLY A 59 17.24 -9.64 38.99
C GLY A 59 16.55 -10.63 38.04
N LEU A 60 17.05 -11.87 37.94
CA LEU A 60 16.56 -12.91 37.04
C LEU A 60 15.77 -13.96 37.83
N GLU A 61 14.44 -13.92 37.74
CA GLU A 61 13.51 -14.87 38.37
C GLU A 61 13.37 -16.18 37.57
N GLY A 62 13.14 -17.28 38.29
CA GLY A 62 12.99 -18.62 37.73
C GLY A 62 14.23 -19.16 37.02
N ALA A 63 15.43 -18.77 37.45
CA ALA A 63 16.67 -19.43 37.08
C ALA A 63 16.85 -20.66 37.98
N GLU A 64 17.27 -21.78 37.40
CA GLU A 64 17.52 -23.04 38.09
C GLU A 64 18.89 -22.98 38.79
N ILE A 65 18.96 -23.49 40.01
CA ILE A 65 20.18 -23.53 40.83
C ILE A 65 20.32 -24.95 41.40
N LYS A 66 21.13 -25.78 40.74
CA LYS A 66 21.42 -27.16 41.18
C LYS A 66 22.57 -27.15 42.16
N ILE A 67 22.39 -27.87 43.27
CA ILE A 67 23.39 -28.01 44.32
C ILE A 67 23.96 -29.42 44.25
N MET A 68 25.20 -29.52 43.79
CA MET A 68 25.95 -30.77 43.71
C MET A 68 26.85 -30.90 44.93
N LYS A 69 26.80 -32.02 45.66
CA LYS A 69 27.73 -32.38 46.74
C LYS A 69 28.71 -33.41 46.17
N GLY A 70 29.92 -32.98 45.83
CA GLY A 70 30.76 -33.73 44.89
C GLY A 70 30.00 -33.97 43.57
N ASN A 71 29.69 -35.25 43.27
CA ASN A 71 28.97 -35.65 42.05
C ASN A 71 27.46 -35.89 42.28
N GLU A 72 26.96 -35.86 43.52
CA GLU A 72 25.55 -36.12 43.85
C GLU A 72 24.73 -34.82 43.82
N GLN A 73 23.60 -34.78 43.11
CA GLN A 73 22.69 -33.63 43.20
C GLN A 73 21.85 -33.75 44.48
N VAL A 74 22.14 -32.91 45.48
CA VAL A 74 21.48 -32.96 46.79
C VAL A 74 20.27 -32.03 46.91
N ASP A 75 20.21 -30.97 46.11
CA ASP A 75 19.07 -30.04 46.05
C ASP A 75 19.02 -29.33 44.68
N ASN A 76 17.86 -28.76 44.33
CA ASN A 76 17.64 -27.95 43.14
C ASN A 76 16.52 -26.92 43.38
N ILE A 77 16.86 -25.63 43.37
CA ILE A 77 15.91 -24.54 43.64
C ILE A 77 15.74 -23.61 42.44
N LEU A 78 14.67 -22.82 42.45
CA LEU A 78 14.46 -21.71 41.51
C LEU A 78 14.72 -20.37 42.21
N SER A 79 15.38 -19.43 41.51
CA SER A 79 15.47 -18.05 41.97
C SER A 79 14.08 -17.39 42.02
N GLY A 80 13.74 -16.76 43.14
CA GLY A 80 12.46 -16.06 43.33
C GLY A 80 12.47 -14.64 42.74
N ASN A 81 11.49 -13.84 43.16
CA ASN A 81 11.34 -12.43 42.77
C ASN A 81 12.66 -11.63 42.91
N ASN A 82 12.97 -10.82 41.90
CA ASN A 82 14.26 -10.13 41.70
C ASN A 82 15.47 -11.08 41.69
N GLY A 83 15.27 -12.35 41.33
CA GLY A 83 16.29 -13.38 41.27
C GLY A 83 16.89 -13.79 42.61
N LYS A 84 16.24 -13.47 43.74
CA LYS A 84 16.74 -13.82 45.08
C LYS A 84 16.81 -15.35 45.26
N PHE A 85 17.81 -15.83 45.99
CA PHE A 85 17.86 -17.21 46.48
C PHE A 85 18.48 -17.27 47.88
N ILE A 86 18.16 -18.36 48.59
CA ILE A 86 18.74 -18.78 49.87
C ILE A 86 19.01 -20.28 49.73
N ILE A 87 20.21 -20.74 50.08
CA ILE A 87 20.62 -22.15 50.04
C ILE A 87 21.28 -22.48 51.38
N ASN A 88 20.97 -23.63 51.97
CA ASN A 88 21.65 -24.12 53.17
C ASN A 88 22.50 -25.34 52.83
N LEU A 89 23.81 -25.26 53.07
CA LEU A 89 24.76 -26.35 52.83
C LEU A 89 25.19 -26.97 54.17
N ASP A 90 25.27 -28.29 54.27
CA ASP A 90 25.97 -28.91 55.42
C ASP A 90 27.44 -28.48 55.40
N LEU A 91 28.03 -28.25 56.57
CA LEU A 91 29.49 -28.10 56.70
C LEU A 91 30.23 -29.42 56.43
N ASP A 92 31.56 -29.31 56.30
CA ASP A 92 32.51 -30.41 56.09
C ASP A 92 32.39 -31.13 54.72
N ALA A 93 31.98 -30.41 53.67
CA ALA A 93 31.89 -30.93 52.30
C ALA A 93 32.18 -29.87 51.22
N VAL A 94 32.48 -30.33 49.99
CA VAL A 94 32.66 -29.47 48.81
C VAL A 94 31.43 -29.56 47.91
N TYR A 95 30.88 -28.39 47.57
CA TYR A 95 29.70 -28.25 46.71
C TYR A 95 30.01 -27.49 45.43
N THR A 96 29.31 -27.85 44.35
CA THR A 96 29.25 -27.04 43.13
C THR A 96 27.81 -26.57 42.91
N LEU A 97 27.61 -25.26 42.84
CA LEU A 97 26.33 -24.63 42.55
C LEU A 97 26.26 -24.31 41.05
N LEU A 98 25.33 -24.89 40.30
CA LEU A 98 25.15 -24.64 38.86
C LEU A 98 23.91 -23.77 38.64
N PHE A 99 24.13 -22.57 38.10
CA PHE A 99 23.11 -21.56 37.80
C PHE A 99 22.76 -21.61 36.31
N THR A 100 21.52 -21.97 35.96
CA THR A 100 21.07 -22.21 34.58
C THR A 100 19.76 -21.46 34.29
N LYS A 101 19.62 -20.91 33.08
CA LYS A 101 18.35 -20.39 32.54
C LYS A 101 18.30 -20.65 31.05
N SER A 102 17.14 -21.04 30.51
CA SER A 102 16.99 -21.23 29.06
C SER A 102 17.38 -19.97 28.26
N GLY A 103 18.10 -20.15 27.16
CA GLY A 103 18.67 -19.07 26.34
C GLY A 103 19.81 -18.26 27.00
N CYS A 104 20.34 -18.73 28.14
CA CYS A 104 21.39 -18.05 28.90
C CYS A 104 22.55 -18.99 29.21
N VAL A 105 23.74 -18.44 29.43
CA VAL A 105 24.90 -19.23 29.86
C VAL A 105 24.64 -19.88 31.22
N THR A 106 25.06 -21.13 31.37
CA THR A 106 25.18 -21.78 32.66
C THR A 106 26.49 -21.34 33.32
N LYS A 107 26.48 -21.12 34.64
CA LYS A 107 27.67 -20.76 35.42
C LYS A 107 27.76 -21.59 36.68
N SER A 108 28.98 -21.94 37.08
CA SER A 108 29.25 -22.72 38.31
C SER A 108 30.00 -21.90 39.37
N ILE A 109 29.78 -22.21 40.65
CA ILE A 109 30.58 -21.75 41.79
C ILE A 109 30.96 -22.97 42.62
N ILE A 110 32.18 -23.01 43.15
CA ILE A 110 32.57 -24.01 44.16
C ILE A 110 32.50 -23.37 45.56
N PHE A 111 31.87 -24.08 46.51
CA PHE A 111 31.90 -23.78 47.94
C PHE A 111 32.53 -24.96 48.70
N ASP A 112 33.69 -24.73 49.29
CA ASP A 112 34.31 -25.66 50.23
C ASP A 112 33.90 -25.28 51.66
N THR A 113 33.01 -26.08 52.26
CA THR A 113 32.43 -25.82 53.59
C THR A 113 33.18 -26.51 54.73
N ARG A 114 34.40 -27.00 54.48
CA ARG A 114 35.30 -27.53 55.52
C ARG A 114 35.79 -26.39 56.40
N VAL A 115 35.64 -26.57 57.72
CA VAL A 115 35.91 -25.55 58.74
C VAL A 115 36.55 -26.19 59.99
N PRO A 116 37.23 -25.41 60.85
CA PRO A 116 37.78 -25.89 62.12
C PRO A 116 36.72 -26.52 63.05
N GLU A 117 37.12 -27.55 63.79
CA GLU A 117 36.26 -28.28 64.74
C GLU A 117 35.43 -27.40 65.70
N PRO A 118 35.93 -26.27 66.27
CA PRO A 118 35.13 -25.41 67.15
C PRO A 118 33.87 -24.82 66.52
N ILE A 119 33.79 -24.76 65.19
CA ILE A 119 32.67 -24.14 64.46
C ILE A 119 31.86 -25.11 63.57
N LYS A 120 32.25 -26.39 63.47
CA LYS A 120 31.51 -27.43 62.69
C LYS A 120 30.05 -27.67 63.14
N ASN A 121 29.69 -27.23 64.34
CA ASN A 121 28.34 -27.33 64.90
C ASN A 121 27.60 -25.98 64.97
N GLN A 122 28.06 -24.96 64.22
CA GLN A 122 27.48 -23.62 64.21
C GLN A 122 26.69 -23.32 62.94
N LEU A 123 25.78 -22.35 63.03
CA LEU A 123 25.07 -21.80 61.87
C LEU A 123 25.86 -20.61 61.35
N LEU A 124 26.48 -20.77 60.19
CA LEU A 124 27.30 -19.77 59.52
C LEU A 124 26.49 -19.16 58.36
N SER A 125 26.76 -17.92 57.97
CA SER A 125 26.07 -17.25 56.85
C SER A 125 27.07 -16.46 56.03
N ASN A 126 27.07 -16.61 54.71
CA ASN A 126 28.03 -15.93 53.85
C ASN A 126 27.64 -14.49 53.52
N ARG A 127 28.62 -13.73 53.00
CA ARG A 127 28.38 -12.39 52.45
C ARG A 127 27.58 -12.49 51.16
N LYS A 128 26.49 -11.72 51.10
CA LYS A 128 25.55 -11.77 49.98
C LYS A 128 26.23 -11.45 48.62
N PHE A 129 26.14 -12.39 47.68
CA PHE A 129 26.75 -12.26 46.35
C PHE A 129 25.70 -12.20 45.22
N GLY A 130 26.16 -12.07 43.96
CA GLY A 130 25.28 -12.08 42.80
C GLY A 130 25.94 -12.66 41.55
N ILE A 131 25.15 -13.35 40.72
CA ILE A 131 25.62 -14.10 39.55
C ILE A 131 24.91 -13.63 38.29
N GLU A 132 25.69 -13.17 37.32
CA GLU A 132 25.22 -12.56 36.08
C GLU A 132 25.18 -13.59 34.94
N LEU A 133 23.98 -13.97 34.50
CA LEU A 133 23.75 -14.86 33.37
C LEU A 133 23.41 -14.04 32.12
N PHE A 134 24.37 -13.90 31.20
CA PHE A 134 24.15 -13.31 29.88
C PHE A 134 23.53 -14.32 28.90
N LYS A 135 22.97 -13.83 27.79
CA LYS A 135 22.33 -14.67 26.78
C LYS A 135 23.35 -15.42 25.92
N ILE A 136 22.95 -16.57 25.39
CA ILE A 136 23.65 -17.26 24.30
C ILE A 136 22.93 -16.87 22.98
N PRO A 137 23.65 -16.66 21.86
CA PRO A 137 23.02 -16.46 20.56
C PRO A 137 22.22 -17.70 20.11
N GLU A 138 21.23 -17.51 19.23
CA GLU A 138 20.35 -18.60 18.79
C GLU A 138 21.14 -19.61 17.94
N GLY A 139 21.04 -20.89 18.29
CA GLY A 139 21.76 -21.98 17.61
C GLY A 139 23.26 -22.08 17.92
N VAL A 140 23.79 -21.30 18.87
CA VAL A 140 25.20 -21.37 19.31
C VAL A 140 25.31 -22.21 20.59
N GLU A 141 26.26 -23.15 20.64
CA GLU A 141 26.57 -23.92 21.86
C GLU A 141 27.40 -23.08 22.86
N GLN A 142 27.34 -23.44 24.14
CA GLN A 142 28.12 -22.75 25.18
C GLN A 142 29.63 -22.99 24.99
N PRO A 143 30.47 -21.93 24.91
CA PRO A 143 31.92 -22.09 24.94
C PRO A 143 32.41 -22.76 26.23
N LYS A 144 33.25 -23.79 26.10
CA LYS A 144 33.74 -24.65 27.21
C LYS A 144 34.52 -23.88 28.27
N GLU A 145 35.05 -22.72 27.91
CA GLU A 145 35.74 -21.78 28.80
C GLU A 145 34.80 -21.19 29.86
N LEU A 146 33.47 -21.33 29.70
CA LEU A 146 32.46 -20.94 30.68
C LEU A 146 32.17 -22.04 31.72
N ASP A 147 32.56 -23.28 31.47
CA ASP A 147 32.30 -24.42 32.36
C ASP A 147 33.18 -24.37 33.63
N LYS A 148 34.37 -23.77 33.52
CA LYS A 148 35.23 -23.40 34.67
C LYS A 148 34.41 -22.50 35.63
N PRO A 149 34.42 -22.72 36.95
CA PRO A 149 33.65 -21.89 37.87
C PRO A 149 34.04 -20.41 37.83
N VAL A 150 33.11 -19.54 38.23
CA VAL A 150 33.30 -18.08 38.22
C VAL A 150 33.77 -17.51 39.55
N ALA A 151 33.63 -18.30 40.62
CA ALA A 151 34.21 -18.05 41.93
C ALA A 151 34.49 -19.38 42.64
N LYS A 152 35.39 -19.34 43.61
CA LYS A 152 35.63 -20.41 44.59
C LYS A 152 35.60 -19.78 45.96
N TRP A 153 34.85 -20.38 46.89
CA TRP A 153 34.76 -19.97 48.29
C TRP A 153 35.33 -21.05 49.18
N SER A 154 36.04 -20.64 50.22
CA SER A 154 36.58 -21.53 51.25
C SER A 154 36.68 -20.80 52.58
N TRP A 155 36.83 -21.55 53.66
CA TRP A 155 37.20 -20.99 54.96
C TRP A 155 38.53 -20.25 54.89
N ASN A 156 38.67 -19.14 55.64
CA ASN A 156 39.92 -18.39 55.76
C ASN A 156 40.27 -18.14 57.23
N ASP A 157 41.26 -18.88 57.74
CA ASP A 157 41.72 -18.79 59.14
C ASP A 157 42.27 -17.41 59.54
N SER A 158 42.59 -16.53 58.59
CA SER A 158 43.02 -15.15 58.87
C SER A 158 41.85 -14.17 59.09
N TYR A 159 40.63 -14.55 58.71
CA TYR A 159 39.42 -13.71 58.82
C TYR A 159 38.31 -14.33 59.67
N ASP A 160 38.40 -15.61 60.06
CA ASP A 160 37.37 -16.34 60.82
C ASP A 160 35.98 -16.30 60.10
N ASP A 161 36.01 -16.29 58.77
CA ASP A 161 34.87 -16.12 57.85
C ASP A 161 35.12 -16.93 56.55
N PHE A 162 34.06 -17.13 55.76
CA PHE A 162 34.19 -17.64 54.38
C PHE A 162 34.52 -16.50 53.43
N ASP A 163 35.66 -16.62 52.73
CA ASP A 163 36.06 -15.68 51.68
C ASP A 163 36.18 -16.38 50.33
N TYR A 164 36.33 -15.58 49.26
CA TYR A 164 36.49 -16.08 47.90
C TYR A 164 37.88 -15.78 47.35
N ASP A 165 38.36 -16.67 46.48
CA ASP A 165 39.60 -16.46 45.72
C ASP A 165 39.44 -15.27 44.77
N LEU A 166 39.86 -14.09 45.24
CA LEU A 166 39.70 -12.80 44.57
C LEU A 166 40.50 -12.73 43.27
N GLU A 167 41.70 -13.30 43.23
CA GLU A 167 42.54 -13.32 42.03
C GLU A 167 41.92 -14.22 40.95
N TYR A 168 41.54 -15.45 41.32
CA TYR A 168 40.83 -16.36 40.41
C TYR A 168 39.52 -15.76 39.92
N SER A 169 38.72 -15.16 40.80
CA SER A 169 37.41 -14.61 40.45
C SER A 169 37.54 -13.37 39.55
N ASN A 170 38.57 -12.54 39.74
CA ASN A 170 38.88 -11.43 38.84
C ASN A 170 39.39 -11.91 37.47
N ALA A 171 40.30 -12.88 37.43
CA ALA A 171 40.78 -13.47 36.17
C ALA A 171 39.62 -14.13 35.40
N ARG A 172 38.79 -14.93 36.08
CA ARG A 172 37.59 -15.53 35.50
C ARG A 172 36.57 -14.49 35.07
N LYS A 173 36.40 -13.37 35.78
CA LYS A 173 35.55 -12.26 35.33
C LYS A 173 36.04 -11.69 34.00
N GLN A 174 37.34 -11.44 33.85
CA GLN A 174 37.93 -10.96 32.59
C GLN A 174 37.76 -11.97 31.44
N GLU A 175 38.02 -13.27 31.67
CA GLU A 175 37.75 -14.33 30.68
C GLU A 175 36.26 -14.34 30.27
N ASN A 176 35.35 -14.27 31.24
CA ASN A 176 33.89 -14.23 30.98
C ASN A 176 33.45 -12.99 30.20
N GLU A 177 34.03 -11.82 30.46
CA GLU A 177 33.73 -10.57 29.74
C GLU A 177 34.25 -10.58 28.30
N GLN A 178 35.37 -11.25 28.02
CA GLN A 178 35.86 -11.46 26.65
C GLN A 178 34.94 -12.43 25.87
N ILE A 179 34.59 -13.57 26.46
CA ILE A 179 33.68 -14.56 25.85
C ILE A 179 32.30 -13.95 25.59
N LYS A 180 31.80 -13.13 26.53
CA LYS A 180 30.55 -12.39 26.35
C LYS A 180 30.59 -11.48 25.12
N LYS A 181 31.66 -10.70 24.92
CA LYS A 181 31.80 -9.82 23.74
C LYS A 181 31.80 -10.61 22.43
N VAL A 182 32.54 -11.73 22.36
CA VAL A 182 32.58 -12.59 21.17
C VAL A 182 31.18 -13.14 20.83
N LEU A 183 30.41 -13.55 21.84
CA LEU A 183 29.03 -14.02 21.65
C LEU A 183 28.07 -12.87 21.25
N GLU A 184 28.24 -11.66 21.79
CA GLU A 184 27.47 -10.47 21.40
C GLU A 184 27.79 -10.05 19.94
N GLU A 185 29.06 -10.08 19.53
CA GLU A 185 29.50 -9.86 18.14
C GLU A 185 28.96 -10.92 17.18
N GLN A 186 28.95 -12.20 17.58
CA GLN A 186 28.35 -13.29 16.80
C GLN A 186 26.83 -13.10 16.65
N ALA A 187 26.11 -12.69 17.69
CA ALA A 187 24.68 -12.40 17.62
C ALA A 187 24.38 -11.26 16.62
N VAL A 188 25.16 -10.18 16.66
CA VAL A 188 25.03 -9.05 15.71
C VAL A 188 25.35 -9.49 14.28
N ALA A 189 26.36 -10.34 14.08
CA ALA A 189 26.69 -10.90 12.77
C ALA A 189 25.59 -11.81 12.21
N GLN A 190 25.02 -12.69 13.05
CA GLN A 190 23.89 -13.55 12.69
C GLN A 190 22.62 -12.74 12.38
N GLU A 191 22.28 -11.74 13.21
CA GLU A 191 21.13 -10.88 12.96
C GLU A 191 21.30 -10.09 11.66
N LYS A 192 22.50 -9.57 11.40
CA LYS A 192 22.81 -8.93 10.11
C LYS A 192 22.61 -9.90 8.94
N GLN A 193 23.19 -11.10 8.99
CA GLN A 193 23.01 -12.11 7.94
C GLN A 193 21.54 -12.50 7.73
N ARG A 194 20.74 -12.58 8.81
CA ARG A 194 19.29 -12.84 8.73
C ARG A 194 18.53 -11.68 8.09
N ASN A 195 18.92 -10.44 8.39
CA ASN A 195 18.29 -9.25 7.81
C ASN A 195 18.70 -9.03 6.34
N ASP A 196 19.96 -9.28 5.99
CA ASP A 196 20.48 -9.23 4.62
C ASP A 196 19.80 -10.31 3.74
N SER A 197 19.69 -11.55 4.22
CA SER A 197 18.98 -12.62 3.51
C SER A 197 17.47 -12.39 3.40
N LEU A 198 16.83 -11.83 4.44
CA LEU A 198 15.43 -11.37 4.36
C LEU A 198 15.24 -10.24 3.33
N ALA A 199 16.21 -9.33 3.21
CA ALA A 199 16.18 -8.26 2.22
C ALA A 199 16.33 -8.80 0.79
N HIS A 200 17.24 -9.77 0.56
CA HIS A 200 17.35 -10.48 -0.71
C HIS A 200 16.04 -11.22 -1.06
N ALA A 201 15.49 -12.03 -0.15
CA ALA A 201 14.23 -12.74 -0.39
C ALA A 201 13.04 -11.80 -0.69
N ARG A 202 13.00 -10.62 -0.07
CA ARG A 202 12.03 -9.56 -0.40
C ARG A 202 12.25 -8.99 -1.80
N LEU A 203 13.50 -8.71 -2.18
CA LEU A 203 13.86 -8.21 -3.51
C LEU A 203 13.49 -9.21 -4.61
N ASP A 204 13.79 -10.50 -4.41
CA ASP A 204 13.44 -11.56 -5.35
C ASP A 204 11.92 -11.72 -5.50
N SER A 205 11.18 -11.61 -4.40
CA SER A 205 9.70 -11.59 -4.43
C SER A 205 9.15 -10.40 -5.21
N ILE A 206 9.71 -9.19 -5.01
CA ILE A 206 9.34 -7.98 -5.76
C ILE A 206 9.67 -8.12 -7.25
N ASN A 207 10.83 -8.67 -7.60
CA ASN A 207 11.24 -8.89 -8.98
C ASN A 207 10.35 -9.94 -9.67
N LYS A 208 10.00 -11.02 -8.98
CA LYS A 208 9.05 -12.04 -9.46
C LYS A 208 7.64 -11.48 -9.66
N ALA A 209 7.17 -10.61 -8.76
CA ALA A 209 5.90 -9.92 -8.92
C ALA A 209 5.87 -9.00 -10.15
N LYS A 210 6.93 -8.19 -10.35
CA LYS A 210 7.08 -7.34 -11.55
C LYS A 210 7.15 -8.14 -12.85
N ALA A 211 7.84 -9.27 -12.85
CA ALA A 211 7.89 -10.16 -14.01
C ALA A 211 6.50 -10.74 -14.34
N ALA A 212 5.75 -11.19 -13.33
CA ALA A 212 4.38 -11.67 -13.52
C ALA A 212 3.42 -10.57 -14.01
N GLU A 213 3.58 -9.33 -13.52
CA GLU A 213 2.83 -8.17 -13.99
C GLU A 213 3.15 -7.85 -15.47
N GLN A 214 4.43 -7.87 -15.86
CA GLN A 214 4.86 -7.69 -17.25
C GLN A 214 4.33 -8.78 -18.19
N VAL A 215 4.34 -10.04 -17.77
CA VAL A 215 3.72 -11.16 -18.53
C VAL A 215 2.22 -10.90 -18.71
N ARG A 216 1.49 -10.59 -17.63
CA ARG A 216 0.05 -10.29 -17.70
C ARG A 216 -0.26 -9.09 -18.60
N LEU A 217 0.57 -8.05 -18.60
CA LEU A 217 0.42 -6.90 -19.48
C LEU A 217 0.69 -7.26 -20.95
N ALA A 218 1.66 -8.13 -21.22
CA ALA A 218 1.96 -8.64 -22.55
C ALA A 218 0.81 -9.52 -23.10
N GLU A 219 0.29 -10.44 -22.29
CA GLU A 219 -0.90 -11.26 -22.63
C GLU A 219 -2.12 -10.38 -22.95
N LEU A 220 -2.38 -9.35 -22.14
CA LEU A 220 -3.52 -8.45 -22.33
C LEU A 220 -3.34 -7.55 -23.56
N ALA A 221 -2.10 -7.18 -23.91
CA ALA A 221 -1.78 -6.50 -25.16
C ALA A 221 -1.88 -7.42 -26.39
N GLN A 222 -1.51 -8.70 -26.27
CA GLN A 222 -1.65 -9.69 -27.33
C GLN A 222 -3.12 -10.03 -27.60
N LYS A 223 -3.90 -10.31 -26.55
CA LYS A 223 -5.34 -10.59 -26.67
C LYS A 223 -6.10 -9.43 -27.36
N LYS A 224 -5.72 -8.18 -27.09
CA LYS A 224 -6.29 -7.01 -27.81
C LYS A 224 -5.98 -7.01 -29.31
N LYS A 225 -4.79 -7.45 -29.72
CA LYS A 225 -4.44 -7.60 -31.16
C LYS A 225 -5.21 -8.74 -31.79
N GLU A 226 -5.42 -9.85 -31.07
CA GLU A 226 -6.20 -11.00 -31.54
C GLU A 226 -7.69 -10.63 -31.69
N GLU A 227 -8.29 -9.90 -30.74
CA GLU A 227 -9.65 -9.35 -30.85
C GLU A 227 -9.78 -8.35 -32.02
N GLU A 228 -8.77 -7.52 -32.27
CA GLU A 228 -8.76 -6.58 -33.41
C GLU A 228 -8.60 -7.29 -34.76
N GLN A 229 -7.79 -8.36 -34.83
CA GLN A 229 -7.69 -9.23 -36.01
C GLN A 229 -8.98 -10.01 -36.25
N GLN A 230 -9.63 -10.55 -35.22
CA GLN A 230 -10.93 -11.21 -35.35
C GLN A 230 -11.99 -10.25 -35.90
N LYS A 231 -12.09 -9.02 -35.37
CA LYS A 231 -13.03 -8.01 -35.89
C LYS A 231 -12.78 -7.65 -37.35
N LYS A 232 -11.52 -7.58 -37.80
CA LYS A 232 -11.19 -7.39 -39.23
C LYS A 232 -11.64 -8.58 -40.08
N LEU A 233 -11.31 -9.80 -39.66
CA LEU A 233 -11.67 -11.03 -40.38
C LEU A 233 -13.19 -11.25 -40.45
N GLU A 234 -13.92 -10.86 -39.40
CA GLU A 234 -15.37 -10.94 -39.32
C GLU A 234 -16.06 -9.88 -40.20
N ALA A 235 -15.54 -8.65 -40.22
CA ALA A 235 -15.99 -7.62 -41.15
C ALA A 235 -15.72 -7.99 -42.62
N GLU A 236 -14.56 -8.59 -42.91
CA GLU A 236 -14.22 -9.09 -44.24
C GLU A 236 -15.14 -10.25 -44.67
N ARG A 237 -15.47 -11.18 -43.77
CA ARG A 237 -16.49 -12.21 -44.00
C ARG A 237 -17.88 -11.62 -44.30
N GLN A 238 -18.31 -10.60 -43.55
CA GLN A 238 -19.60 -9.95 -43.79
C GLN A 238 -19.62 -9.23 -45.15
N ALA A 239 -18.54 -8.55 -45.53
CA ALA A 239 -18.39 -7.93 -46.84
C ALA A 239 -18.41 -8.96 -47.99
N ALA A 240 -17.71 -10.09 -47.82
CA ALA A 240 -17.71 -11.18 -48.78
C ALA A 240 -19.10 -11.83 -48.95
N PHE A 241 -19.83 -12.03 -47.84
CA PHE A 241 -21.20 -12.55 -47.86
C PHE A 241 -22.18 -11.59 -48.56
N ALA A 242 -22.09 -10.30 -48.26
CA ALA A 242 -22.90 -9.27 -48.95
C ALA A 242 -22.60 -9.22 -50.46
N ALA A 243 -21.32 -9.32 -50.85
CA ALA A 243 -20.92 -9.38 -52.25
C ALA A 243 -21.38 -10.65 -52.96
N ALA A 244 -21.42 -11.79 -52.27
CA ALA A 244 -21.96 -13.05 -52.80
C ALA A 244 -23.48 -12.95 -53.04
N LYS A 245 -24.25 -12.51 -52.04
CA LYS A 245 -25.71 -12.32 -52.16
C LYS A 245 -26.08 -11.35 -53.28
N LYS A 246 -25.31 -10.26 -53.45
CA LYS A 246 -25.52 -9.34 -54.57
C LYS A 246 -25.30 -10.01 -55.94
N ARG A 247 -24.26 -10.84 -56.09
CA ARG A 247 -24.02 -11.58 -57.35
C ARG A 247 -25.14 -12.57 -57.66
N GLU A 248 -25.73 -13.19 -56.64
CA GLU A 248 -26.89 -14.06 -56.76
C GLU A 248 -28.14 -13.29 -57.21
N GLU A 249 -28.42 -12.13 -56.60
CA GLU A 249 -29.51 -11.22 -57.01
C GLU A 249 -29.32 -10.68 -58.44
N ASP A 250 -28.11 -10.23 -58.79
CA ASP A 250 -27.77 -9.77 -60.14
C ASP A 250 -27.90 -10.92 -61.18
N SER A 251 -27.56 -12.16 -60.82
CA SER A 251 -27.72 -13.36 -61.67
C SER A 251 -29.19 -13.72 -61.89
N LEU A 252 -29.98 -13.81 -60.82
CA LEU A 252 -31.43 -14.09 -60.90
C LEU A 252 -32.15 -13.04 -61.75
N ARG A 253 -31.78 -11.76 -61.61
CA ARG A 253 -32.32 -10.66 -62.41
C ARG A 253 -31.93 -10.76 -63.89
N ALA A 254 -30.71 -11.19 -64.20
CA ALA A 254 -30.26 -11.44 -65.57
C ALA A 254 -30.94 -12.66 -66.21
N GLU A 255 -31.33 -13.66 -65.42
CA GLU A 255 -32.10 -14.82 -65.87
C GLU A 255 -33.58 -14.48 -66.09
N GLN A 256 -34.18 -13.70 -65.19
CA GLN A 256 -35.55 -13.19 -65.33
C GLN A 256 -35.71 -12.33 -66.59
N LEU A 257 -34.74 -11.44 -66.88
CA LEU A 257 -34.73 -10.65 -68.13
C LEU A 257 -34.61 -11.50 -69.40
N LYS A 258 -34.00 -12.69 -69.34
CA LYS A 258 -33.99 -13.65 -70.46
C LYS A 258 -35.34 -14.35 -70.63
N ALA A 259 -36.01 -14.69 -69.52
CA ALA A 259 -37.35 -15.27 -69.55
C ALA A 259 -38.36 -14.29 -70.16
N ASP A 260 -38.37 -13.02 -69.71
CA ASP A 260 -39.22 -11.95 -70.27
C ASP A 260 -38.99 -11.76 -71.78
N ALA A 261 -37.73 -11.81 -72.22
CA ALA A 261 -37.37 -11.69 -73.64
C ALA A 261 -37.86 -12.90 -74.47
N LEU A 262 -37.75 -14.11 -73.92
CA LEU A 262 -38.22 -15.34 -74.57
C LEU A 262 -39.76 -15.36 -74.67
N GLU A 263 -40.47 -14.91 -73.65
CA GLU A 263 -41.93 -14.80 -73.67
C GLU A 263 -42.40 -13.74 -74.67
N ARG A 264 -41.75 -12.56 -74.72
CA ARG A 264 -42.02 -11.54 -75.75
C ARG A 264 -41.79 -12.06 -77.17
N ALA A 265 -40.73 -12.84 -77.40
CA ALA A 265 -40.48 -13.48 -78.69
C ALA A 265 -41.58 -14.51 -79.05
N ARG A 266 -42.05 -15.29 -78.07
CA ARG A 266 -43.16 -16.25 -78.24
C ARG A 266 -44.49 -15.56 -78.54
N LEU A 267 -44.79 -14.44 -77.88
CA LEU A 267 -45.98 -13.63 -78.12
C LEU A 267 -45.95 -12.98 -79.51
N ALA A 268 -44.80 -12.44 -79.93
CA ALA A 268 -44.63 -11.88 -81.28
C ALA A 268 -44.77 -12.97 -82.39
N ALA A 269 -44.26 -14.19 -82.14
CA ALA A 269 -44.45 -15.32 -83.05
C ALA A 269 -45.92 -15.76 -83.15
N LEU A 270 -46.65 -15.77 -82.03
CA LEU A 270 -48.10 -16.03 -82.01
C LEU A 270 -48.90 -14.94 -82.74
N GLU A 271 -48.54 -13.66 -82.56
CA GLU A 271 -49.19 -12.55 -83.27
C GLU A 271 -48.94 -12.61 -84.78
N LYS A 272 -47.72 -12.97 -85.20
CA LYS A 272 -47.41 -13.21 -86.61
C LYS A 272 -48.24 -14.37 -87.17
N ALA A 273 -48.24 -15.53 -86.51
CA ALA A 273 -49.04 -16.68 -86.93
C ALA A 273 -50.55 -16.35 -87.02
N ARG A 274 -51.05 -15.44 -86.16
CA ARG A 274 -52.42 -14.93 -86.23
C ARG A 274 -52.67 -14.06 -87.47
N LYS A 275 -51.70 -13.23 -87.88
CA LYS A 275 -51.78 -12.42 -89.11
C LYS A 275 -51.70 -13.30 -90.37
N ASP A 276 -50.76 -14.24 -90.41
CA ASP A 276 -50.60 -15.23 -91.49
C ASP A 276 -51.88 -16.09 -91.65
N SER A 277 -52.60 -16.36 -90.54
CA SER A 277 -53.91 -17.03 -90.55
C SER A 277 -55.05 -16.14 -91.07
N ILE A 278 -55.01 -14.83 -90.85
CA ILE A 278 -56.01 -13.88 -91.35
C ILE A 278 -55.88 -13.68 -92.87
N GLU A 279 -54.67 -13.71 -93.44
CA GLU A 279 -54.51 -13.71 -94.91
C GLU A 279 -55.04 -15.01 -95.54
N LYS A 280 -54.77 -16.18 -94.94
CA LYS A 280 -55.37 -17.45 -95.38
C LYS A 280 -56.89 -17.44 -95.30
N ALA A 281 -57.47 -16.79 -94.28
CA ALA A 281 -58.92 -16.61 -94.17
C ALA A 281 -59.49 -15.70 -95.28
N LYS A 282 -58.76 -14.65 -95.71
CA LYS A 282 -59.14 -13.83 -96.88
C LYS A 282 -59.13 -14.64 -98.18
N ALA A 283 -58.08 -15.42 -98.42
CA ALA A 283 -57.98 -16.27 -99.62
C ALA A 283 -59.13 -17.30 -99.70
N LEU A 284 -59.52 -17.89 -98.56
CA LEU A 284 -60.65 -18.82 -98.51
C LEU A 284 -62.02 -18.12 -98.71
N ALA A 285 -62.16 -16.87 -98.26
CA ALA A 285 -63.39 -16.10 -98.37
C ALA A 285 -63.75 -15.74 -99.82
N GLU A 286 -62.76 -15.49 -100.67
CA GLU A 286 -62.96 -15.20 -102.10
C GLU A 286 -63.41 -16.46 -102.88
N GLN A 287 -62.97 -17.65 -102.46
CA GLN A 287 -63.44 -18.92 -103.01
C GLN A 287 -64.88 -19.24 -102.58
N LEU A 288 -65.21 -19.03 -101.30
CA LEU A 288 -66.57 -19.19 -100.74
C LEU A 288 -67.59 -18.17 -101.30
N ALA A 289 -67.14 -17.06 -101.89
CA ALA A 289 -68.04 -16.09 -102.52
C ALA A 289 -68.77 -16.64 -103.76
N ARG A 290 -68.28 -17.74 -104.37
CA ARG A 290 -68.93 -18.39 -105.53
C ARG A 290 -69.97 -19.45 -105.14
N GLU A 291 -69.93 -19.99 -103.92
CA GLU A 291 -70.92 -20.99 -103.45
C GLU A 291 -72.15 -20.33 -102.79
N LYS A 292 -72.04 -19.08 -102.33
CA LYS A 292 -73.13 -18.37 -101.63
C LYS A 292 -74.30 -17.90 -102.50
N ALA A 293 -74.35 -18.32 -103.77
CA ALA A 293 -75.57 -18.30 -104.57
C ALA A 293 -76.53 -19.47 -104.26
N ALA A 294 -76.12 -20.45 -103.44
CA ALA A 294 -76.92 -21.65 -103.13
C ALA A 294 -77.53 -21.70 -101.71
N GLU A 295 -76.97 -20.96 -100.73
CA GLU A 295 -77.43 -21.02 -99.32
C GLU A 295 -78.44 -19.93 -98.92
N GLU A 296 -78.98 -19.19 -99.89
CA GLU A 296 -80.06 -18.18 -99.68
C GLU A 296 -81.36 -18.81 -99.11
N LYS A 297 -81.46 -20.15 -99.12
CA LYS A 297 -82.52 -20.94 -98.46
C LYS A 297 -82.24 -21.30 -96.99
N ARG A 298 -81.24 -20.70 -96.33
CA ARG A 298 -80.98 -20.89 -94.88
C ARG A 298 -81.10 -19.64 -94.02
N LEU A 299 -81.91 -18.69 -94.48
CA LEU A 299 -82.60 -17.72 -93.63
C LEU A 299 -83.49 -18.43 -92.58
N ALA A 300 -84.00 -17.66 -91.61
CA ALA A 300 -84.97 -18.07 -90.58
C ALA A 300 -84.47 -18.95 -89.40
N ALA A 301 -83.25 -18.72 -88.90
CA ALA A 301 -82.84 -19.16 -87.56
C ALA A 301 -82.15 -18.03 -86.74
N LEU A 302 -82.95 -17.31 -85.95
CA LEU A 302 -82.53 -16.44 -84.82
C LEU A 302 -81.59 -15.23 -85.09
N GLU A 303 -81.87 -14.42 -86.12
CA GLU A 303 -81.58 -12.97 -86.05
C GLU A 303 -82.87 -12.15 -85.79
N LYS A 304 -83.40 -12.26 -84.57
CA LYS A 304 -84.47 -11.38 -84.06
C LYS A 304 -84.41 -11.18 -82.54
N ALA A 305 -83.23 -10.83 -82.02
CA ALA A 305 -83.04 -10.52 -80.60
C ALA A 305 -81.86 -9.57 -80.29
N ARG A 306 -81.21 -8.95 -81.29
CA ARG A 306 -80.05 -8.06 -81.03
C ARG A 306 -80.42 -6.60 -80.74
N LEU A 307 -81.63 -6.18 -81.11
CA LEU A 307 -82.18 -4.84 -80.87
C LEU A 307 -83.61 -5.00 -80.36
N ASP A 308 -83.77 -4.91 -79.04
CA ASP A 308 -84.26 -3.68 -78.40
C ASP A 308 -83.99 -3.73 -76.88
N SER A 309 -84.00 -2.57 -76.22
CA SER A 309 -84.14 -2.39 -74.76
C SER A 309 -83.19 -3.26 -73.88
N ILE A 310 -82.01 -2.80 -73.43
CA ILE A 310 -81.83 -1.67 -72.48
C ILE A 310 -82.94 -1.60 -71.41
N ALA A 311 -82.54 -1.54 -70.13
CA ALA A 311 -83.42 -1.38 -68.95
C ALA A 311 -84.40 -2.53 -68.62
N LYS A 312 -83.86 -3.66 -68.13
CA LYS A 312 -84.54 -4.52 -67.11
C LYS A 312 -83.63 -5.52 -66.35
N ALA A 313 -82.39 -5.13 -66.05
CA ALA A 313 -81.45 -5.97 -65.27
C ALA A 313 -81.65 -5.84 -63.74
N ASP A 314 -82.16 -4.70 -63.27
CA ASP A 314 -82.25 -4.33 -61.83
C ASP A 314 -83.23 -5.18 -61.00
N ALA A 315 -83.96 -6.10 -61.63
CA ALA A 315 -84.97 -6.94 -60.98
C ALA A 315 -84.42 -8.27 -60.40
N ALA A 316 -83.26 -8.76 -60.88
CA ALA A 316 -82.75 -10.09 -60.50
C ALA A 316 -81.83 -10.07 -59.26
N GLU A 317 -81.10 -8.98 -59.04
CA GLU A 317 -80.12 -8.88 -57.95
C GLU A 317 -80.79 -8.80 -56.56
N LYS A 318 -81.90 -8.04 -56.48
CA LYS A 318 -82.64 -7.79 -55.23
C LYS A 318 -83.25 -9.04 -54.60
N ALA A 319 -83.45 -10.11 -55.37
CA ALA A 319 -83.91 -11.41 -54.88
C ALA A 319 -82.77 -12.33 -54.37
N ARG A 320 -81.53 -12.15 -54.86
CA ARG A 320 -80.39 -12.98 -54.44
C ARG A 320 -79.75 -12.50 -53.14
N LEU A 321 -79.72 -11.19 -52.89
CA LEU A 321 -79.16 -10.61 -51.66
C LEU A 321 -79.89 -11.10 -50.40
N ALA A 322 -81.22 -11.19 -50.44
CA ALA A 322 -82.05 -11.63 -49.30
C ALA A 322 -81.83 -13.10 -48.87
N ALA A 323 -81.33 -13.96 -49.77
CA ALA A 323 -81.02 -15.35 -49.45
C ALA A 323 -79.63 -15.50 -48.79
N LEU A 324 -78.63 -14.80 -49.33
CA LEU A 324 -77.23 -14.92 -48.90
C LEU A 324 -76.99 -14.31 -47.50
N GLU A 325 -77.75 -13.27 -47.15
CA GLU A 325 -77.56 -12.56 -45.88
C GLU A 325 -78.03 -13.34 -44.66
N LYS A 326 -79.03 -14.23 -44.82
CA LYS A 326 -79.51 -15.12 -43.74
C LYS A 326 -78.48 -16.21 -43.41
N GLU A 327 -77.90 -16.84 -44.42
CA GLU A 327 -76.86 -17.86 -44.27
C GLU A 327 -75.55 -17.30 -43.68
N ARG A 328 -75.30 -15.99 -43.89
CA ARG A 328 -74.19 -15.27 -43.25
C ARG A 328 -74.39 -14.99 -41.76
N GLN A 329 -75.63 -14.90 -41.27
CA GLN A 329 -75.87 -14.66 -39.83
C GLN A 329 -75.67 -15.93 -38.98
N ASP A 330 -76.16 -17.09 -39.42
CA ASP A 330 -75.97 -18.36 -38.69
C ASP A 330 -74.50 -18.82 -38.65
N SER A 331 -73.73 -18.50 -39.70
CA SER A 331 -72.29 -18.79 -39.74
C SER A 331 -71.47 -17.88 -38.80
N LEU A 332 -71.78 -16.59 -38.71
CA LEU A 332 -71.13 -15.68 -37.73
C LEU A 332 -71.41 -16.07 -36.28
N ALA A 333 -72.61 -16.57 -35.97
CA ALA A 333 -72.98 -17.01 -34.63
C ALA A 333 -72.14 -18.23 -34.18
N ARG A 334 -71.91 -19.20 -35.07
CA ARG A 334 -71.13 -20.41 -34.76
C ARG A 334 -69.64 -20.12 -34.58
N VAL A 335 -69.04 -19.28 -35.43
CA VAL A 335 -67.61 -18.92 -35.28
C VAL A 335 -67.37 -18.22 -33.95
N LYS A 336 -68.21 -17.24 -33.57
CA LYS A 336 -68.08 -16.58 -32.26
C LYS A 336 -68.28 -17.53 -31.09
N ALA A 337 -69.21 -18.49 -31.16
CA ALA A 337 -69.40 -19.47 -30.10
C ALA A 337 -68.19 -20.42 -29.93
N GLU A 338 -67.53 -20.78 -31.03
CA GLU A 338 -66.32 -21.63 -31.02
C GLU A 338 -65.09 -20.85 -30.53
N GLU A 339 -64.91 -19.60 -30.96
CA GLU A 339 -63.88 -18.68 -30.42
C GLU A 339 -64.06 -18.46 -28.91
N ASP A 340 -65.29 -18.20 -28.44
CA ASP A 340 -65.58 -17.96 -27.03
C ASP A 340 -65.40 -19.24 -26.18
N ARG A 341 -65.59 -20.44 -26.76
CA ARG A 341 -65.22 -21.71 -26.09
C ARG A 341 -63.70 -21.85 -25.99
N LEU A 342 -62.97 -21.66 -27.09
CA LEU A 342 -61.51 -21.75 -27.13
C LEU A 342 -60.85 -20.72 -26.19
N ALA A 343 -61.37 -19.50 -26.13
CA ALA A 343 -60.92 -18.47 -25.19
C ALA A 343 -61.17 -18.87 -23.73
N ARG A 344 -62.32 -19.48 -23.42
CA ARG A 344 -62.63 -19.98 -22.07
C ARG A 344 -61.83 -21.23 -21.69
N GLU A 345 -61.45 -22.08 -22.65
CA GLU A 345 -60.53 -23.21 -22.42
C GLU A 345 -59.09 -22.70 -22.20
N ALA A 346 -58.59 -21.80 -23.05
CA ALA A 346 -57.28 -21.16 -22.87
C ALA A 346 -57.17 -20.40 -21.53
N ALA A 347 -58.21 -19.66 -21.13
CA ALA A 347 -58.25 -18.97 -19.85
C ALA A 347 -58.27 -19.94 -18.64
N LYS A 348 -58.95 -21.10 -18.75
CA LYS A 348 -58.90 -22.15 -17.73
C LYS A 348 -57.53 -22.81 -17.65
N GLU A 349 -56.89 -23.05 -18.79
CA GLU A 349 -55.55 -23.66 -18.85
C GLU A 349 -54.49 -22.70 -18.27
N GLN A 350 -54.55 -21.40 -18.62
CA GLN A 350 -53.72 -20.37 -17.98
C GLN A 350 -53.99 -20.25 -16.48
N ALA A 351 -55.25 -20.24 -16.03
CA ALA A 351 -55.59 -20.18 -14.61
C ALA A 351 -55.09 -21.42 -13.84
N ARG A 352 -55.14 -22.61 -14.46
CA ARG A 352 -54.62 -23.86 -13.91
C ARG A 352 -53.10 -23.87 -13.81
N LEU A 353 -52.40 -23.39 -14.86
CA LEU A 353 -50.95 -23.25 -14.86
C LEU A 353 -50.48 -22.22 -13.81
N ALA A 354 -51.12 -21.04 -13.75
CA ALA A 354 -50.82 -20.02 -12.76
C ALA A 354 -51.09 -20.50 -11.32
N ALA A 355 -52.15 -21.28 -11.10
CA ALA A 355 -52.43 -21.91 -9.79
C ALA A 355 -51.39 -22.97 -9.43
N LEU A 356 -50.94 -23.80 -10.39
CA LEU A 356 -49.92 -24.83 -10.19
C LEU A 356 -48.53 -24.20 -9.93
N GLU A 357 -48.20 -23.13 -10.65
CA GLU A 357 -46.95 -22.40 -10.47
C GLU A 357 -46.94 -21.63 -9.14
N LYS A 358 -48.04 -20.97 -8.77
CA LYS A 358 -48.19 -20.39 -7.43
C LYS A 358 -48.07 -21.44 -6.33
N ALA A 359 -48.70 -22.61 -6.48
CA ALA A 359 -48.56 -23.71 -5.52
C ALA A 359 -47.12 -24.23 -5.42
N ARG A 360 -46.37 -24.27 -6.52
CA ARG A 360 -44.92 -24.54 -6.52
C ARG A 360 -44.13 -23.46 -5.80
N GLN A 361 -44.39 -22.18 -6.06
CA GLN A 361 -43.73 -21.06 -5.39
C GLN A 361 -44.01 -21.05 -3.89
N ASP A 362 -45.27 -21.24 -3.47
CA ASP A 362 -45.67 -21.38 -2.06
C ASP A 362 -45.01 -22.60 -1.38
N SER A 363 -44.86 -23.72 -2.10
CA SER A 363 -44.16 -24.91 -1.59
C SER A 363 -42.65 -24.68 -1.45
N ILE A 364 -42.02 -23.98 -2.40
CA ILE A 364 -40.59 -23.63 -2.34
C ILE A 364 -40.33 -22.61 -1.23
N ALA A 365 -41.22 -21.62 -1.05
CA ALA A 365 -41.17 -20.66 0.04
C ALA A 365 -41.30 -21.35 1.41
N LYS A 366 -42.24 -22.30 1.57
CA LYS A 366 -42.36 -23.12 2.78
C LYS A 366 -41.13 -24.00 3.03
N ALA A 367 -40.54 -24.58 1.99
CA ALA A 367 -39.32 -25.38 2.11
C ALA A 367 -38.14 -24.52 2.61
N LYS A 368 -37.89 -23.36 1.98
CA LYS A 368 -36.85 -22.42 2.42
C LYS A 368 -37.07 -21.90 3.84
N ALA A 369 -38.30 -21.50 4.17
CA ALA A 369 -38.61 -21.03 5.53
C ALA A 369 -38.49 -22.14 6.60
N ALA A 370 -38.65 -23.41 6.23
CA ALA A 370 -38.37 -24.54 7.11
C ALA A 370 -36.86 -24.83 7.24
N GLU A 371 -36.11 -24.68 6.16
CA GLU A 371 -34.65 -24.83 6.13
C GLU A 371 -33.93 -23.72 6.92
N GLU A 372 -34.33 -22.46 6.74
CA GLU A 372 -33.85 -21.31 7.52
C GLU A 372 -34.14 -21.47 9.01
N ARG A 373 -35.36 -21.91 9.37
CA ARG A 373 -35.71 -22.23 10.77
C ARG A 373 -34.88 -23.38 11.34
N ARG A 374 -34.57 -24.39 10.52
CA ARG A 374 -33.71 -25.52 10.92
C ARG A 374 -32.27 -25.08 11.12
N LEU A 375 -31.73 -24.23 10.24
CA LEU A 375 -30.40 -23.63 10.36
C LEU A 375 -30.30 -22.74 11.60
N ALA A 376 -31.26 -21.82 11.80
CA ALA A 376 -31.30 -20.95 12.98
C ALA A 376 -31.44 -21.74 14.29
N ALA A 377 -32.19 -22.84 14.31
CA ALA A 377 -32.26 -23.74 15.47
C ALA A 377 -30.93 -24.48 15.73
N LEU A 378 -30.22 -24.89 14.69
CA LEU A 378 -28.91 -25.56 14.77
C LEU A 378 -27.80 -24.59 15.21
N GLU A 379 -27.83 -23.36 14.71
CA GLU A 379 -26.92 -22.29 15.10
C GLU A 379 -27.18 -21.85 16.55
N LYS A 380 -28.45 -21.68 16.95
CA LYS A 380 -28.78 -21.43 18.36
C LYS A 380 -28.33 -22.57 19.26
N ALA A 381 -28.61 -23.83 18.91
CA ALA A 381 -28.15 -24.98 19.70
C ALA A 381 -26.61 -25.03 19.81
N ARG A 382 -25.89 -24.58 18.78
CA ARG A 382 -24.42 -24.45 18.82
C ARG A 382 -23.96 -23.30 19.72
N GLN A 383 -24.65 -22.16 19.71
CA GLN A 383 -24.38 -21.03 20.60
C GLN A 383 -24.68 -21.38 22.06
N ASP A 384 -25.83 -21.99 22.34
CA ASP A 384 -26.21 -22.48 23.67
C ASP A 384 -25.18 -23.51 24.19
N SER A 385 -24.75 -24.46 23.35
CA SER A 385 -23.71 -25.43 23.70
C SER A 385 -22.32 -24.80 23.92
N LEU A 386 -21.95 -23.77 23.17
CA LEU A 386 -20.70 -23.02 23.38
C LEU A 386 -20.74 -22.24 24.69
N ALA A 387 -21.83 -21.54 24.97
CA ALA A 387 -22.03 -20.81 26.22
C ALA A 387 -22.01 -21.76 27.44
N GLN A 388 -22.61 -22.95 27.32
CA GLN A 388 -22.59 -23.97 28.37
C GLN A 388 -21.19 -24.57 28.59
N ALA A 389 -20.41 -24.78 27.52
CA ALA A 389 -19.02 -25.20 27.61
C ALA A 389 -18.10 -24.11 28.21
N GLU A 390 -18.30 -22.84 27.84
CA GLU A 390 -17.54 -21.72 28.39
C GLU A 390 -17.86 -21.47 29.87
N ALA A 391 -19.13 -21.61 30.26
CA ALA A 391 -19.55 -21.56 31.66
C ALA A 391 -18.94 -22.72 32.47
N ALA A 392 -18.92 -23.94 31.92
CA ALA A 392 -18.28 -25.09 32.56
C ALA A 392 -16.76 -24.90 32.70
N ALA A 393 -16.09 -24.35 31.68
CA ALA A 393 -14.66 -24.02 31.73
C ALA A 393 -14.35 -22.98 32.82
N LYS A 394 -15.11 -21.88 32.87
CA LYS A 394 -14.97 -20.83 33.90
C LYS A 394 -15.26 -21.35 35.31
N ALA A 395 -16.24 -22.24 35.47
CA ALA A 395 -16.51 -22.89 36.75
C ALA A 395 -15.37 -23.83 37.19
N ALA A 396 -14.79 -24.59 36.25
CA ALA A 396 -13.64 -25.46 36.53
C ALA A 396 -12.37 -24.65 36.86
N GLU A 397 -12.14 -23.53 36.17
CA GLU A 397 -11.03 -22.62 36.46
C GLU A 397 -11.19 -21.94 37.83
N ALA A 398 -12.39 -21.43 38.15
CA ALA A 398 -12.69 -20.85 39.46
C ALA A 398 -12.53 -21.89 40.60
N ALA A 399 -12.98 -23.13 40.39
CA ALA A 399 -12.78 -24.22 41.35
C ALA A 399 -11.29 -24.57 41.52
N ARG A 400 -10.51 -24.56 40.44
CA ARG A 400 -9.04 -24.79 40.48
C ARG A 400 -8.30 -23.65 41.20
N LEU A 401 -8.71 -22.40 40.99
CA LEU A 401 -8.15 -21.23 41.69
C LEU A 401 -8.48 -21.28 43.18
N ALA A 402 -9.73 -21.53 43.56
CA ALA A 402 -10.14 -21.67 44.96
C ALA A 402 -9.42 -22.85 45.67
N ALA A 403 -9.21 -23.97 44.97
CA ALA A 403 -8.42 -25.09 45.48
C ALA A 403 -6.94 -24.73 45.68
N LEU A 404 -6.33 -23.98 44.77
CA LEU A 404 -4.95 -23.49 44.88
C LEU A 404 -4.79 -22.43 45.99
N GLU A 405 -5.76 -21.53 46.14
CA GLU A 405 -5.76 -20.50 47.18
C GLU A 405 -5.93 -21.13 48.58
N LYS A 406 -6.86 -22.08 48.73
CA LYS A 406 -6.98 -22.88 49.95
C LYS A 406 -5.70 -23.67 50.23
N ALA A 407 -5.15 -24.38 49.24
CA ALA A 407 -3.91 -25.15 49.43
C ALA A 407 -2.71 -24.25 49.82
N ARG A 408 -2.66 -23.01 49.32
CA ARG A 408 -1.67 -21.99 49.75
C ARG A 408 -1.91 -21.58 51.19
N LYS A 409 -3.14 -21.27 51.59
CA LYS A 409 -3.46 -20.86 52.97
C LYS A 409 -3.18 -21.98 53.98
N ASP A 410 -3.66 -23.20 53.69
CA ASP A 410 -3.44 -24.40 54.52
C ASP A 410 -1.94 -24.76 54.64
N SER A 411 -1.11 -24.35 53.68
CA SER A 411 0.36 -24.50 53.73
C SER A 411 1.04 -23.36 54.49
N LEU A 412 0.54 -22.12 54.35
CA LEU A 412 1.09 -20.95 55.04
C LEU A 412 0.86 -21.03 56.56
N GLU A 413 -0.36 -21.39 56.99
CA GLU A 413 -0.66 -21.57 58.42
C GLU A 413 0.18 -22.69 59.07
N LYS A 414 0.48 -23.77 58.32
CA LYS A 414 1.40 -24.83 58.78
C LYS A 414 2.85 -24.36 58.85
N ALA A 415 3.32 -23.59 57.85
CA ALA A 415 4.66 -23.04 57.86
C ALA A 415 4.85 -22.03 59.01
N GLU A 416 3.88 -21.16 59.27
CA GLU A 416 3.90 -20.22 60.39
C GLU A 416 3.83 -20.93 61.76
N ALA A 417 3.02 -22.00 61.90
CA ALA A 417 2.96 -22.78 63.13
C ALA A 417 4.32 -23.43 63.44
N VAL A 418 4.93 -24.10 62.44
CA VAL A 418 6.26 -24.73 62.57
C VAL A 418 7.36 -23.68 62.82
N ALA A 419 7.28 -22.50 62.18
CA ALA A 419 8.23 -21.42 62.43
C ALA A 419 8.15 -20.91 63.89
N ARG A 420 6.95 -20.64 64.40
CA ARG A 420 6.74 -20.19 65.80
C ARG A 420 7.13 -21.25 66.83
N GLU A 421 6.91 -22.52 66.53
CA GLU A 421 7.35 -23.63 67.41
C GLU A 421 8.89 -23.74 67.44
N ASN A 422 9.54 -23.71 66.28
CA ASN A 422 11.01 -23.71 66.18
C ASN A 422 11.65 -22.47 66.83
N GLU A 423 11.05 -21.29 66.69
CA GLU A 423 11.51 -20.06 67.35
C GLU A 423 11.38 -20.16 68.87
N ARG A 424 10.24 -20.65 69.38
CA ARG A 424 10.02 -20.90 70.81
C ARG A 424 11.04 -21.91 71.38
N LEU A 425 11.31 -23.00 70.65
CA LEU A 425 12.33 -23.98 71.02
C LEU A 425 13.75 -23.38 71.00
N ARG A 426 14.07 -22.57 70.00
CA ARG A 426 15.37 -21.87 69.88
C ARG A 426 15.60 -20.88 71.02
N LEU A 427 14.58 -20.11 71.41
CA LEU A 427 14.65 -19.17 72.53
C LEU A 427 14.83 -19.90 73.87
N ALA A 428 14.06 -20.96 74.12
CA ALA A 428 14.20 -21.78 75.33
C ALA A 428 15.58 -22.46 75.42
N ALA A 429 16.13 -22.92 74.31
CA ALA A 429 17.49 -23.47 74.24
C ALA A 429 18.57 -22.40 74.52
N LEU A 430 18.41 -21.20 73.96
CA LEU A 430 19.31 -20.06 74.19
C LEU A 430 19.31 -19.60 75.65
N GLU A 431 18.13 -19.49 76.27
CA GLU A 431 18.01 -19.07 77.67
C GLU A 431 18.61 -20.10 78.62
N LYS A 432 18.35 -21.40 78.40
CA LYS A 432 19.00 -22.48 79.16
C LYS A 432 20.52 -22.47 78.98
N ALA A 433 21.01 -22.37 77.75
CA ALA A 433 22.45 -22.30 77.47
C ALA A 433 23.12 -21.09 78.14
N ARG A 434 22.39 -19.98 78.31
CA ARG A 434 22.87 -18.79 79.03
C ARG A 434 23.00 -19.05 80.54
N GLN A 435 22.03 -19.73 81.15
CA GLN A 435 22.07 -20.13 82.56
C GLN A 435 23.21 -21.15 82.82
N ASP A 436 23.31 -22.19 81.99
CA ASP A 436 24.38 -23.20 82.07
C ASP A 436 25.78 -22.58 81.89
N SER A 437 25.91 -21.58 81.01
CA SER A 437 27.18 -20.85 80.77
C SER A 437 27.60 -19.99 81.97
N ILE A 438 26.68 -19.27 82.61
CA ILE A 438 26.97 -18.43 83.79
C ILE A 438 27.47 -19.30 84.95
N ALA A 439 26.76 -20.38 85.28
CA ALA A 439 27.16 -21.30 86.35
C ALA A 439 28.54 -21.94 86.10
N LYS A 440 28.85 -22.26 84.84
CA LYS A 440 30.13 -22.83 84.44
C LYS A 440 31.28 -21.81 84.47
N ALA A 441 31.00 -20.54 84.17
CA ALA A 441 31.98 -19.45 84.24
C ALA A 441 32.37 -19.11 85.69
N GLU A 442 31.40 -19.03 86.62
CA GLU A 442 31.69 -18.77 88.04
C GLU A 442 32.49 -19.88 88.71
N ALA A 443 32.23 -21.14 88.34
CA ALA A 443 33.01 -22.30 88.79
C ALA A 443 34.44 -22.27 88.23
N ALA A 444 34.61 -21.97 86.94
CA ALA A 444 35.92 -21.89 86.30
C ALA A 444 36.78 -20.76 86.87
N ALA A 445 36.19 -19.58 87.13
CA ALA A 445 36.91 -18.42 87.66
C ALA A 445 37.59 -18.71 89.01
N LYS A 446 36.87 -19.33 89.96
CA LYS A 446 37.38 -19.64 91.30
C LYS A 446 38.52 -20.67 91.28
N VAL A 447 38.49 -21.62 90.35
CA VAL A 447 39.58 -22.59 90.15
C VAL A 447 40.79 -21.94 89.48
N ALA A 448 40.57 -21.07 88.49
CA ALA A 448 41.63 -20.36 87.79
C ALA A 448 42.40 -19.37 88.69
N GLU A 449 41.70 -18.67 89.60
CA GLU A 449 42.31 -17.72 90.54
C GLU A 449 43.23 -18.43 91.55
N ALA A 450 42.78 -19.54 92.15
CA ALA A 450 43.58 -20.36 93.04
C ALA A 450 44.84 -20.94 92.35
N ALA A 451 44.68 -21.45 91.11
CA ALA A 451 45.78 -21.97 90.32
C ALA A 451 46.80 -20.86 89.93
N ARG A 452 46.31 -19.65 89.61
CA ARG A 452 47.14 -18.50 89.24
C ARG A 452 48.03 -18.02 90.38
N LEU A 453 47.50 -17.95 91.61
CA LEU A 453 48.28 -17.57 92.79
C LEU A 453 49.43 -18.58 93.06
N ALA A 454 49.12 -19.88 93.07
CA ALA A 454 50.13 -20.93 93.27
C ALA A 454 51.21 -20.95 92.16
N ALA A 455 50.82 -20.71 90.91
CA ALA A 455 51.75 -20.61 89.79
C ALA A 455 52.68 -19.38 89.90
N GLN A 456 52.15 -18.23 90.33
CA GLN A 456 52.89 -16.97 90.40
C GLN A 456 53.99 -16.99 91.48
N GLU A 457 53.75 -17.66 92.61
CA GLU A 457 54.75 -17.79 93.68
C GLU A 457 55.88 -18.76 93.32
N LYS A 458 55.59 -19.86 92.62
CA LYS A 458 56.62 -20.76 92.08
C LYS A 458 57.44 -20.09 90.98
N ALA A 459 56.77 -19.46 90.01
CA ALA A 459 57.43 -18.81 88.87
C ALA A 459 58.42 -17.70 89.29
N ARG A 460 58.16 -17.00 90.40
CA ARG A 460 59.09 -15.99 90.96
C ARG A 460 60.44 -16.56 91.38
N LYS A 461 60.52 -17.83 91.79
CA LYS A 461 61.77 -18.48 92.22
C LYS A 461 62.54 -19.09 91.03
N ASP A 462 61.82 -19.73 90.11
CA ASP A 462 62.43 -20.35 88.92
C ASP A 462 62.91 -19.30 87.89
N SER A 463 62.26 -18.13 87.81
CA SER A 463 62.57 -17.06 86.83
C SER A 463 63.94 -16.41 87.04
N ILE A 464 64.32 -16.11 88.29
CA ILE A 464 65.57 -15.40 88.61
C ILE A 464 66.79 -16.25 88.18
N ALA A 465 66.76 -17.55 88.45
CA ALA A 465 67.86 -18.46 88.11
C ALA A 465 68.04 -18.71 86.59
N ARG A 466 66.97 -18.59 85.79
CA ARG A 466 67.08 -18.70 84.32
C ARG A 466 67.52 -17.40 83.66
N ALA A 467 67.03 -16.25 84.11
CA ALA A 467 67.33 -14.95 83.51
C ALA A 467 68.86 -14.65 83.49
N GLU A 468 69.58 -14.98 84.55
CA GLU A 468 71.05 -14.76 84.62
C GLU A 468 71.88 -15.70 83.74
N ALA A 469 71.32 -16.85 83.33
CA ALA A 469 71.95 -17.80 82.43
C ALA A 469 71.66 -17.43 80.97
N GLU A 470 70.38 -17.27 80.62
CA GLU A 470 69.92 -16.97 79.26
C GLU A 470 70.46 -15.63 78.75
N ALA A 471 70.64 -14.62 79.61
CA ALA A 471 71.24 -13.34 79.24
C ALA A 471 72.68 -13.47 78.70
N LYS A 472 73.53 -14.27 79.36
CA LYS A 472 74.93 -14.47 78.98
C LYS A 472 75.08 -15.28 77.69
N GLU A 473 74.17 -16.21 77.44
CA GLU A 473 74.15 -16.99 76.21
C GLU A 473 73.61 -16.16 75.02
N GLN A 474 72.55 -15.37 75.23
CA GLN A 474 72.06 -14.44 74.21
C GLN A 474 73.09 -13.36 73.84
N GLU A 475 73.84 -12.80 74.79
CA GLU A 475 74.90 -11.83 74.49
C GLU A 475 75.97 -12.43 73.56
N ARG A 476 76.41 -13.66 73.84
CA ARG A 476 77.40 -14.38 73.03
C ARG A 476 76.88 -14.72 71.62
N LEU A 477 75.62 -15.14 71.50
CA LEU A 477 74.98 -15.41 70.21
C LEU A 477 74.74 -14.13 69.40
N ARG A 478 74.38 -13.02 70.06
CA ARG A 478 74.10 -11.73 69.43
C ARG A 478 75.34 -11.12 68.77
N LEU A 479 76.52 -11.29 69.35
CA LEU A 479 77.80 -10.86 68.76
C LEU A 479 78.09 -11.63 67.45
N ILE A 480 77.97 -12.95 67.47
CA ILE A 480 78.18 -13.81 66.28
C ILE A 480 77.16 -13.48 65.17
N ALA A 481 75.90 -13.23 65.54
CA ALA A 481 74.87 -12.82 64.60
C ALA A 481 75.14 -11.43 63.99
N LEU A 482 75.66 -10.47 64.77
CA LEU A 482 75.95 -9.10 64.31
C LEU A 482 77.07 -9.07 63.27
N GLU A 483 78.11 -9.88 63.46
CA GLU A 483 79.25 -9.95 62.54
C GLU A 483 78.88 -10.64 61.22
N LYS A 484 78.12 -11.74 61.28
CA LYS A 484 77.59 -12.41 60.09
C LYS A 484 76.61 -11.52 59.33
N ALA A 485 75.68 -10.85 60.02
CA ALA A 485 74.75 -9.90 59.41
C ALA A 485 75.46 -8.71 58.75
N ARG A 486 76.64 -8.29 59.24
CA ARG A 486 77.48 -7.28 58.57
C ARG A 486 78.02 -7.77 57.22
N GLN A 487 78.49 -9.01 57.15
CA GLN A 487 78.99 -9.61 55.90
C GLN A 487 77.85 -9.82 54.90
N ASP A 488 76.74 -10.41 55.34
CA ASP A 488 75.55 -10.65 54.50
C ASP A 488 74.94 -9.33 54.00
N SER A 489 74.90 -8.28 54.82
CA SER A 489 74.39 -6.94 54.43
C SER A 489 75.25 -6.28 53.35
N ILE A 490 76.58 -6.38 53.43
CA ILE A 490 77.49 -5.84 52.41
C ILE A 490 77.32 -6.60 51.07
N ALA A 491 77.12 -7.91 51.11
CA ALA A 491 76.82 -8.70 49.92
C ALA A 491 75.47 -8.32 49.29
N ASN A 492 74.40 -8.25 50.10
CA ASN A 492 73.06 -7.92 49.62
C ASN A 492 72.95 -6.49 49.08
N ALA A 493 73.60 -5.51 49.74
CA ALA A 493 73.62 -4.13 49.26
C ALA A 493 74.29 -4.02 47.88
N LYS A 494 75.36 -4.78 47.63
CA LYS A 494 76.07 -4.81 46.35
C LYS A 494 75.24 -5.50 45.26
N ALA A 495 74.63 -6.65 45.58
CA ALA A 495 73.74 -7.38 44.66
C ALA A 495 72.49 -6.57 44.29
N LEU A 496 71.84 -5.91 45.27
CA LEU A 496 70.65 -5.09 45.04
C LEU A 496 70.97 -3.82 44.21
N ALA A 497 72.14 -3.21 44.43
CA ALA A 497 72.60 -2.08 43.62
C ALA A 497 72.90 -2.51 42.17
N GLU A 498 73.55 -3.67 41.98
CA GLU A 498 73.84 -4.20 40.64
C GLU A 498 72.57 -4.69 39.91
N GLN A 499 71.60 -5.25 40.64
CA GLN A 499 70.29 -5.59 40.10
C GLN A 499 69.52 -4.34 39.68
N LYS A 500 69.42 -3.32 40.53
CA LYS A 500 68.76 -2.05 40.17
C LYS A 500 69.44 -1.36 38.99
N ALA A 501 70.77 -1.33 38.94
CA ALA A 501 71.49 -0.77 37.79
C ALA A 501 71.21 -1.55 36.49
N LYS A 502 71.01 -2.87 36.56
CA LYS A 502 70.60 -3.69 35.41
C LYS A 502 69.12 -3.50 35.04
N GLU A 503 68.23 -3.35 36.02
CA GLU A 503 66.81 -3.08 35.79
C GLU A 503 66.59 -1.68 35.20
N GLU A 504 67.23 -0.64 35.75
CA GLU A 504 67.21 0.71 35.18
C GLU A 504 67.83 0.76 33.78
N ALA A 505 68.94 0.04 33.53
CA ALA A 505 69.52 -0.07 32.20
C ALA A 505 68.61 -0.81 31.21
N LEU A 506 67.95 -1.90 31.65
CA LEU A 506 67.01 -2.67 30.84
C LEU A 506 65.73 -1.88 30.56
N GLU A 507 65.19 -1.16 31.54
CA GLU A 507 64.02 -0.29 31.39
C GLU A 507 64.35 0.88 30.47
N LYS A 508 65.50 1.54 30.64
CA LYS A 508 65.94 2.65 29.78
C LYS A 508 66.21 2.18 28.35
N ALA A 509 66.76 0.98 28.16
CA ALA A 509 66.90 0.35 26.85
C ALA A 509 65.53 -0.03 26.24
N ARG A 510 64.58 -0.52 27.05
CA ARG A 510 63.22 -0.88 26.63
C ARG A 510 62.40 0.36 26.26
N LEU A 511 62.53 1.46 27.02
CA LEU A 511 61.92 2.75 26.71
C LEU A 511 62.52 3.33 25.43
N ALA A 512 63.85 3.34 25.27
CA ALA A 512 64.49 3.78 24.03
C ALA A 512 64.09 2.92 22.81
N ALA A 513 63.95 1.60 22.98
CA ALA A 513 63.46 0.71 21.92
C ALA A 513 61.97 0.94 21.59
N LEU A 514 61.13 1.22 22.59
CA LEU A 514 59.70 1.48 22.42
C LEU A 514 59.44 2.88 21.86
N GLU A 515 60.24 3.87 22.23
CA GLU A 515 60.24 5.21 21.64
C GLU A 515 60.75 5.18 20.20
N LYS A 516 61.83 4.44 19.91
CA LYS A 516 62.28 4.22 18.52
C LYS A 516 61.21 3.50 17.69
N ALA A 517 60.60 2.43 18.22
CA ALA A 517 59.50 1.74 17.54
C ALA A 517 58.28 2.66 17.32
N ARG A 518 58.02 3.59 18.24
CA ARG A 518 56.99 4.63 18.09
C ARG A 518 57.36 5.64 17.02
N GLN A 519 58.62 6.10 16.96
CA GLN A 519 59.12 6.99 15.90
C GLN A 519 59.08 6.30 14.52
N ASP A 520 59.55 5.05 14.42
CA ASP A 520 59.46 4.24 13.19
C ASP A 520 57.99 3.99 12.77
N SER A 521 57.08 3.81 13.72
CA SER A 521 55.64 3.69 13.45
C SER A 521 55.00 5.01 13.03
N ILE A 522 55.42 6.15 13.58
CA ILE A 522 54.96 7.48 13.17
C ILE A 522 55.49 7.80 11.77
N ALA A 523 56.77 7.55 11.50
CA ALA A 523 57.36 7.73 10.17
C ALA A 523 56.66 6.88 9.09
N LYS A 524 56.30 5.63 9.41
CA LYS A 524 55.48 4.77 8.52
C LYS A 524 54.06 5.30 8.36
N ALA A 525 53.42 5.78 9.42
CA ALA A 525 52.08 6.37 9.34
C ALA A 525 52.08 7.68 8.51
N GLU A 526 53.09 8.52 8.65
CA GLU A 526 53.28 9.73 7.83
C GLU A 526 53.58 9.40 6.36
N ALA A 527 54.40 8.38 6.09
CA ALA A 527 54.65 7.92 4.73
C ALA A 527 53.37 7.43 4.06
N LEU A 528 52.59 6.58 4.75
CA LEU A 528 51.28 6.11 4.29
C LEU A 528 50.26 7.26 4.14
N ALA A 529 50.27 8.25 5.03
CA ALA A 529 49.41 9.42 4.92
C ALA A 529 49.77 10.28 3.69
N LYS A 530 51.06 10.56 3.46
CA LYS A 530 51.56 11.28 2.29
C LYS A 530 51.30 10.53 0.98
N GLU A 531 51.39 9.19 0.99
CA GLU A 531 51.04 8.36 -0.16
C GLU A 531 49.54 8.32 -0.43
N GLN A 532 48.69 8.17 0.60
CA GLN A 532 47.24 8.29 0.46
C GLN A 532 46.81 9.70 0.01
N GLU A 533 47.48 10.75 0.47
CA GLU A 533 47.22 12.11 0.00
C GLU A 533 47.62 12.28 -1.46
N ARG A 534 48.80 11.79 -1.87
CA ARG A 534 49.23 11.78 -3.28
C ARG A 534 48.26 11.01 -4.18
N LEU A 535 47.76 9.86 -3.72
CA LEU A 535 46.74 9.07 -4.43
C LEU A 535 45.38 9.81 -4.50
N ARG A 536 44.98 10.52 -3.43
CA ARG A 536 43.79 11.39 -3.45
C ARG A 536 43.95 12.56 -4.42
N GLN A 537 45.11 13.20 -4.46
CA GLN A 537 45.41 14.28 -5.40
C GLN A 537 45.37 13.76 -6.86
N LEU A 538 45.99 12.61 -7.14
CA LEU A 538 45.90 11.93 -8.45
C LEU A 538 44.47 11.57 -8.85
N ALA A 539 43.67 11.05 -7.92
CA ALA A 539 42.26 10.73 -8.16
C ALA A 539 41.41 11.99 -8.42
N LEU A 540 41.68 13.08 -7.70
CA LEU A 540 40.97 14.36 -7.84
C LEU A 540 41.40 15.13 -9.10
N GLU A 541 42.66 15.02 -9.51
CA GLU A 541 43.15 15.50 -10.80
C GLU A 541 42.53 14.71 -11.94
N LYS A 542 42.51 13.37 -11.87
CA LYS A 542 41.83 12.53 -12.86
C LYS A 542 40.33 12.85 -12.94
N ALA A 543 39.64 13.00 -11.81
CA ALA A 543 38.23 13.40 -11.79
C ALA A 543 38.00 14.81 -12.39
N ARG A 544 38.96 15.74 -12.25
CA ARG A 544 38.94 17.02 -12.97
C ARG A 544 39.14 16.84 -14.47
N GLN A 545 40.08 16.01 -14.92
CA GLN A 545 40.29 15.71 -16.33
C GLN A 545 39.05 15.03 -16.96
N ASP A 546 38.45 14.04 -16.29
CA ASP A 546 37.22 13.37 -16.72
C ASP A 546 36.02 14.33 -16.75
N SER A 547 35.94 15.27 -15.79
CA SER A 547 34.93 16.34 -15.77
C SER A 547 35.10 17.35 -16.91
N ILE A 548 36.34 17.77 -17.20
CA ILE A 548 36.68 18.64 -18.33
C ILE A 548 36.38 17.93 -19.67
N ALA A 549 36.69 16.64 -19.79
CA ALA A 549 36.37 15.83 -20.96
C ALA A 549 34.86 15.73 -21.18
N ASN A 550 34.08 15.44 -20.13
CA ASN A 550 32.62 15.43 -20.21
C ASN A 550 32.04 16.82 -20.54
N ALA A 551 32.53 17.89 -19.92
CA ALA A 551 32.10 19.25 -20.23
C ALA A 551 32.38 19.63 -21.69
N LYS A 552 33.55 19.25 -22.22
CA LYS A 552 33.92 19.47 -23.62
C LYS A 552 33.07 18.64 -24.58
N ALA A 553 32.82 17.37 -24.28
CA ALA A 553 31.95 16.49 -25.07
C ALA A 553 30.49 16.97 -25.07
N LEU A 554 29.99 17.47 -23.92
CA LEU A 554 28.65 18.04 -23.81
C LEU A 554 28.52 19.36 -24.59
N ALA A 555 29.54 20.23 -24.53
CA ALA A 555 29.60 21.45 -25.32
C ALA A 555 29.68 21.16 -26.83
N GLU A 556 30.47 20.16 -27.25
CA GLU A 556 30.56 19.75 -28.65
C GLU A 556 29.24 19.11 -29.15
N LYS A 557 28.56 18.31 -28.32
CA LYS A 557 27.22 17.79 -28.60
C LYS A 557 26.21 18.93 -28.75
N LYS A 558 26.19 19.89 -27.82
CA LYS A 558 25.29 21.06 -27.88
C LYS A 558 25.56 21.92 -29.12
N ALA A 559 26.82 22.17 -29.46
CA ALA A 559 27.19 22.90 -30.68
C ALA A 559 26.76 22.16 -31.97
N LYS A 560 26.83 20.82 -31.99
CA LYS A 560 26.31 20.00 -33.10
C LYS A 560 24.78 20.02 -33.16
N GLU A 561 24.09 20.02 -32.03
CA GLU A 561 22.63 20.12 -31.95
C GLU A 561 22.13 21.51 -32.39
N GLU A 562 22.77 22.59 -31.93
CA GLU A 562 22.48 23.96 -32.38
C GLU A 562 22.79 24.16 -33.88
N ALA A 563 23.87 23.56 -34.39
CA ALA A 563 24.17 23.59 -35.83
C ALA A 563 23.14 22.80 -36.66
N LEU A 564 22.68 21.64 -36.16
CA LEU A 564 21.63 20.84 -36.80
C LEU A 564 20.28 21.57 -36.79
N GLU A 565 19.91 22.21 -35.68
CA GLU A 565 18.70 23.03 -35.57
C GLU A 565 18.77 24.24 -36.51
N LYS A 566 19.89 24.96 -36.55
CA LYS A 566 20.10 26.09 -37.46
C LYS A 566 20.04 25.67 -38.93
N ALA A 567 20.61 24.50 -39.28
CA ALA A 567 20.48 23.92 -40.61
C ALA A 567 19.03 23.52 -40.94
N ARG A 568 18.29 22.96 -39.97
CA ARG A 568 16.88 22.60 -40.12
C ARG A 568 15.97 23.83 -40.30
N LEU A 569 16.23 24.91 -39.55
CA LEU A 569 15.53 26.18 -39.69
C LEU A 569 15.81 26.81 -41.07
N ALA A 570 17.07 26.86 -41.51
CA ALA A 570 17.43 27.36 -42.85
C ALA A 570 16.80 26.51 -43.98
N ALA A 571 16.73 25.19 -43.82
CA ALA A 571 16.05 24.31 -44.77
C ALA A 571 14.53 24.54 -44.82
N LEU A 572 13.90 24.80 -43.66
CA LEU A 572 12.47 25.08 -43.55
C LEU A 572 12.11 26.48 -44.07
N GLU A 573 12.98 27.47 -43.83
CA GLU A 573 12.86 28.82 -44.40
C GLU A 573 13.04 28.80 -45.92
N LYS A 574 14.02 28.06 -46.45
CA LYS A 574 14.17 27.86 -47.89
C LYS A 574 12.94 27.15 -48.49
N ALA A 575 12.46 26.08 -47.86
CA ALA A 575 11.23 25.40 -48.31
C ALA A 575 10.00 26.33 -48.28
N ARG A 576 9.93 27.24 -47.31
CA ARG A 576 8.90 28.30 -47.25
C ARG A 576 9.06 29.29 -48.41
N GLN A 577 10.26 29.77 -48.70
CA GLN A 577 10.53 30.63 -49.86
C GLN A 577 10.21 29.93 -51.20
N ASP A 578 10.63 28.68 -51.39
CA ASP A 578 10.28 27.87 -52.56
C ASP A 578 8.76 27.69 -52.71
N SER A 579 8.02 27.58 -51.59
CA SER A 579 6.55 27.53 -51.58
C SER A 579 5.90 28.88 -51.92
N ILE A 580 6.46 30.00 -51.43
CA ILE A 580 5.98 31.35 -51.71
C ILE A 580 6.23 31.68 -53.19
N SER A 581 7.42 31.45 -53.72
CA SER A 581 7.74 31.65 -55.13
C SER A 581 6.85 30.81 -56.07
N LYS A 582 6.50 29.57 -55.68
CA LYS A 582 5.51 28.76 -56.42
C LYS A 582 4.09 29.32 -56.30
N ALA A 583 3.68 29.80 -55.13
CA ALA A 583 2.37 30.43 -54.93
C ALA A 583 2.25 31.75 -55.72
N GLU A 584 3.30 32.57 -55.75
CA GLU A 584 3.37 33.80 -56.54
C GLU A 584 3.38 33.52 -58.05
N ALA A 585 4.13 32.50 -58.51
CA ALA A 585 4.10 32.08 -59.91
C ALA A 585 2.69 31.60 -60.33
N ALA A 586 2.03 30.80 -59.49
CA ALA A 586 0.66 30.36 -59.72
C ALA A 586 -0.35 31.52 -59.68
N ALA A 587 -0.18 32.47 -58.75
CA ALA A 587 -1.02 33.67 -58.65
C ALA A 587 -0.84 34.59 -59.87
N ARG A 588 0.39 34.80 -60.35
CA ARG A 588 0.68 35.55 -61.58
C ARG A 588 0.10 34.87 -62.81
N ALA A 589 0.29 33.56 -62.97
CA ALA A 589 -0.29 32.79 -64.07
C ALA A 589 -1.83 32.85 -64.06
N LYS A 590 -2.46 32.76 -62.89
CA LYS A 590 -3.91 32.95 -62.75
C LYS A 590 -4.34 34.38 -63.08
N ALA A 591 -3.64 35.39 -62.57
CA ALA A 591 -3.96 36.79 -62.85
C ALA A 591 -3.81 37.13 -64.35
N GLU A 592 -2.83 36.56 -65.05
CA GLU A 592 -2.66 36.73 -66.49
C GLU A 592 -3.77 36.00 -67.28
N ALA A 593 -4.19 34.81 -66.83
CA ALA A 593 -5.33 34.10 -67.41
C ALA A 593 -6.65 34.87 -67.19
N ASP A 594 -6.90 35.36 -65.98
CA ASP A 594 -8.07 36.18 -65.64
C ASP A 594 -8.04 37.52 -66.42
N ALA A 595 -6.87 38.13 -66.64
CA ALA A 595 -6.71 39.32 -67.47
C ALA A 595 -6.99 39.04 -68.96
N LYS A 596 -6.48 37.94 -69.52
CA LYS A 596 -6.79 37.50 -70.88
C LYS A 596 -8.28 37.16 -71.05
N ALA A 597 -8.89 36.53 -70.05
CA ALA A 597 -10.33 36.24 -70.03
C ALA A 597 -11.16 37.54 -69.99
N ARG A 598 -10.77 38.52 -69.16
CA ARG A 598 -11.41 39.85 -69.14
C ARG A 598 -11.23 40.61 -70.45
N ALA A 599 -10.03 40.61 -71.05
CA ALA A 599 -9.79 41.25 -72.34
C ALA A 599 -10.61 40.59 -73.47
N ALA A 600 -10.74 39.26 -73.48
CA ALA A 600 -11.60 38.53 -74.42
C ALA A 600 -13.09 38.80 -74.18
N ALA A 601 -13.53 38.93 -72.92
CA ALA A 601 -14.89 39.31 -72.57
C ALA A 601 -15.21 40.76 -72.94
N GLU A 602 -14.28 41.71 -72.74
CA GLU A 602 -14.44 43.11 -73.14
C GLU A 602 -14.40 43.28 -74.66
N ALA A 603 -13.55 42.53 -75.37
CA ALA A 603 -13.55 42.48 -76.83
C ALA A 603 -14.88 41.92 -77.37
N ARG A 604 -15.42 40.86 -76.76
CA ARG A 604 -16.79 40.38 -77.06
C ARG A 604 -17.86 41.40 -76.72
N ALA A 605 -17.76 42.10 -75.58
CA ALA A 605 -18.71 43.14 -75.20
C ALA A 605 -18.69 44.31 -76.19
N LYS A 606 -17.50 44.76 -76.64
CA LYS A 606 -17.35 45.78 -77.70
C LYS A 606 -17.87 45.29 -79.06
N PHE A 607 -17.64 44.03 -79.43
CA PHE A 607 -18.20 43.46 -80.66
C PHE A 607 -19.74 43.38 -80.62
N VAL A 608 -20.31 42.92 -79.49
CA VAL A 608 -21.77 42.91 -79.28
C VAL A 608 -22.31 44.33 -79.30
N ALA A 609 -21.71 45.27 -78.56
CA ALA A 609 -22.13 46.66 -78.49
C ALA A 609 -22.06 47.39 -79.85
N ASP A 610 -21.02 47.15 -80.66
CA ASP A 610 -20.93 47.69 -82.01
C ASP A 610 -21.93 47.02 -82.97
N SER A 611 -22.22 45.73 -82.79
CA SER A 611 -23.29 45.04 -83.54
C SER A 611 -24.69 45.56 -83.19
N THR A 612 -24.98 45.82 -81.91
CA THR A 612 -26.25 46.41 -81.47
C THR A 612 -26.33 47.87 -81.88
N ALA A 613 -25.25 48.66 -81.74
CA ALA A 613 -25.22 50.04 -82.20
C ALA A 613 -25.40 50.16 -83.72
N ARG A 614 -24.86 49.23 -84.53
CA ARG A 614 -25.12 49.17 -85.97
C ARG A 614 -26.55 48.74 -86.29
N ALA A 615 -27.12 47.78 -85.55
CA ALA A 615 -28.51 47.37 -85.72
C ALA A 615 -29.49 48.49 -85.32
N GLU A 616 -29.21 49.18 -84.22
CA GLU A 616 -29.96 50.36 -83.74
C GLU A 616 -29.77 51.55 -84.67
N ALA A 617 -28.58 51.79 -85.23
CA ALA A 617 -28.37 52.84 -86.24
C ALA A 617 -29.07 52.52 -87.57
N ALA A 618 -29.16 51.25 -87.98
CA ALA A 618 -29.95 50.82 -89.12
C ALA A 618 -31.46 50.97 -88.87
N ALA A 619 -31.93 50.55 -87.69
CA ALA A 619 -33.31 50.73 -87.26
C ALA A 619 -33.67 52.22 -87.06
N ALA A 620 -32.74 53.04 -86.60
CA ALA A 620 -32.89 54.49 -86.46
C ALA A 620 -32.87 55.18 -87.82
N LYS A 621 -32.07 54.74 -88.80
CA LYS A 621 -32.18 55.21 -90.19
C LYS A 621 -33.54 54.84 -90.79
N LYS A 622 -34.01 53.61 -90.61
CA LYS A 622 -35.32 53.18 -91.09
C LYS A 622 -36.44 53.99 -90.43
N ARG A 623 -36.40 54.16 -89.10
CA ARG A 623 -37.30 55.04 -88.36
C ARG A 623 -37.19 56.49 -88.80
N GLN A 624 -36.02 57.03 -89.10
CA GLN A 624 -35.88 58.41 -89.61
C GLN A 624 -36.39 58.56 -91.05
N GLN A 625 -36.40 57.51 -91.86
CA GLN A 625 -37.08 57.53 -93.16
C GLN A 625 -38.60 57.46 -92.97
N GLU A 626 -39.10 56.51 -92.18
CA GLU A 626 -40.52 56.37 -91.81
C GLU A 626 -41.06 57.63 -91.09
N GLU A 627 -40.23 58.28 -90.27
CA GLU A 627 -40.55 59.51 -89.52
C GLU A 627 -40.32 60.78 -90.35
N ALA A 628 -39.46 60.77 -91.39
CA ALA A 628 -39.41 61.85 -92.37
C ALA A 628 -40.61 61.81 -93.31
N GLU A 629 -41.09 60.62 -93.69
CA GLU A 629 -42.35 60.44 -94.42
C GLU A 629 -43.55 60.78 -93.52
N ALA A 630 -43.58 60.30 -92.26
CA ALA A 630 -44.63 60.68 -91.31
C ALA A 630 -44.56 62.15 -90.88
N ARG A 631 -43.39 62.81 -90.87
CA ARG A 631 -43.29 64.27 -90.72
C ARG A 631 -43.78 64.99 -91.96
N ARG A 632 -43.46 64.54 -93.19
CA ARG A 632 -44.08 65.11 -94.40
C ARG A 632 -45.60 65.00 -94.39
N LEU A 633 -46.15 63.97 -93.75
CA LEU A 633 -47.59 63.83 -93.54
C LEU A 633 -48.11 64.73 -92.41
N ARG A 634 -47.47 64.74 -91.24
CA ARG A 634 -47.88 65.55 -90.07
C ARG A 634 -47.63 67.04 -90.24
N GLU A 635 -46.60 67.47 -90.93
CA GLU A 635 -46.33 68.89 -91.22
C GLU A 635 -47.39 69.47 -92.19
N LEU A 636 -48.10 68.60 -92.92
CA LEU A 636 -49.30 68.91 -93.72
C LEU A 636 -50.60 69.02 -92.87
N GLU A 637 -50.55 68.61 -91.59
CA GLU A 637 -51.71 68.35 -90.73
C GLU A 637 -51.65 69.13 -89.39
N GLU A 638 -50.46 69.34 -88.83
CA GLU A 638 -50.17 70.21 -87.68
C GLU A 638 -50.19 71.70 -88.08
N GLN A 639 -49.96 72.04 -89.37
CA GLN A 639 -50.34 73.35 -89.92
C GLN A 639 -51.86 73.62 -89.89
N LYS A 640 -52.69 72.60 -89.59
CA LYS A 640 -54.14 72.74 -89.39
C LYS A 640 -54.61 72.72 -87.92
N GLN A 641 -53.77 72.33 -86.96
CA GLN A 641 -54.17 72.25 -85.54
C GLN A 641 -53.07 72.74 -84.59
N ALA A 642 -53.22 73.99 -84.14
CA ALA A 642 -52.31 74.66 -83.19
C ALA A 642 -52.90 74.71 -81.76
N LEU A 643 -52.06 75.13 -80.79
CA LEU A 643 -52.39 75.44 -79.37
C LEU A 643 -52.86 74.28 -78.45
N ALA A 644 -52.00 73.81 -77.53
CA ALA A 644 -52.39 73.34 -76.17
C ALA A 644 -51.17 73.26 -75.20
N LYS A 645 -51.40 73.25 -73.87
CA LYS A 645 -50.38 73.45 -72.81
C LYS A 645 -50.12 72.25 -71.88
N ALA A 646 -48.84 71.98 -71.61
CA ALA A 646 -48.11 71.78 -70.32
C ALA A 646 -48.67 71.02 -69.06
N ASN A 647 -47.74 70.25 -68.44
CA ASN A 647 -47.38 70.10 -66.99
C ASN A 647 -48.06 69.13 -65.96
N GLU A 648 -47.19 68.48 -65.15
CA GLU A 648 -47.14 68.37 -63.65
C GLU A 648 -47.59 67.13 -62.76
N LYS A 649 -46.62 66.65 -61.92
CA LYS A 649 -46.59 66.52 -60.41
C LYS A 649 -46.83 65.23 -59.55
N SER A 650 -46.11 65.23 -58.40
CA SER A 650 -46.41 64.69 -57.03
C SER A 650 -46.15 63.19 -56.70
N GLU A 651 -45.94 62.67 -55.46
CA GLU A 651 -45.72 63.22 -54.08
C GLU A 651 -45.09 62.15 -53.09
N SER A 652 -44.91 62.48 -51.78
CA SER A 652 -44.80 61.60 -50.58
C SER A 652 -43.45 60.89 -50.24
N LYS A 653 -43.16 60.27 -49.06
CA LYS A 653 -43.22 60.56 -47.57
C LYS A 653 -42.55 59.35 -46.81
N GLN A 654 -42.35 59.16 -45.47
CA GLN A 654 -42.69 59.83 -44.18
C GLN A 654 -41.81 59.31 -42.97
N THR A 655 -41.78 60.03 -41.83
CA THR A 655 -41.53 59.61 -40.38
C THR A 655 -40.35 58.69 -39.94
N THR A 656 -39.66 58.82 -38.79
CA THR A 656 -39.15 59.96 -37.93
C THR A 656 -38.45 59.43 -36.66
N ALA A 657 -37.31 60.01 -36.25
CA ALA A 657 -36.79 59.98 -34.87
C ALA A 657 -35.86 61.19 -34.65
N SER A 658 -35.97 61.91 -33.52
CA SER A 658 -35.32 63.23 -33.33
C SER A 658 -33.97 63.17 -32.61
N LEU A 659 -33.05 64.05 -33.03
CA LEU A 659 -31.84 64.43 -32.29
C LEU A 659 -32.14 65.49 -31.22
N PRO A 660 -31.20 65.74 -30.28
CA PRO A 660 -31.17 66.99 -29.51
C PRO A 660 -31.04 68.19 -30.46
N VAL A 661 -31.88 69.20 -30.24
CA VAL A 661 -31.88 70.44 -31.05
C VAL A 661 -30.55 71.18 -30.89
N PHE A 662 -30.06 71.77 -31.98
CA PHE A 662 -28.92 72.69 -31.95
C PHE A 662 -29.43 74.13 -31.77
N GLU A 663 -28.98 74.80 -30.72
CA GLU A 663 -29.19 76.22 -30.50
C GLU A 663 -27.89 76.97 -30.88
N ASP A 664 -27.97 78.00 -31.74
CA ASP A 664 -26.78 78.71 -32.22
C ASP A 664 -26.27 79.73 -31.20
N THR A 665 -25.79 79.22 -30.06
CA THR A 665 -25.22 80.02 -28.97
C THR A 665 -23.77 80.38 -29.25
N ASN A 666 -23.58 81.46 -29.99
CA ASN A 666 -22.36 82.27 -30.02
C ASN A 666 -21.07 81.58 -30.55
N TYR A 667 -21.21 80.60 -31.44
CA TYR A 667 -20.08 80.05 -32.21
C TYR A 667 -19.53 81.10 -33.19
N ALA A 668 -18.19 81.15 -33.32
CA ALA A 668 -17.49 81.98 -34.31
C ALA A 668 -17.56 81.39 -35.74
N GLU A 669 -17.25 82.19 -36.75
CA GLU A 669 -17.14 81.70 -38.13
C GLU A 669 -15.99 80.69 -38.29
N GLY A 670 -16.21 79.66 -39.12
CA GLY A 670 -15.26 78.58 -39.36
C GLY A 670 -15.83 77.22 -38.97
N LEU A 671 -14.98 76.37 -38.37
CA LEU A 671 -15.30 74.98 -38.00
C LEU A 671 -14.95 74.74 -36.53
N THR A 672 -15.91 74.19 -35.78
CA THR A 672 -15.80 73.78 -34.37
C THR A 672 -16.18 72.31 -34.23
N GLU A 673 -15.48 71.56 -33.38
CA GLU A 673 -15.80 70.16 -33.09
C GLU A 673 -15.99 69.97 -31.58
N GLU A 674 -17.11 69.37 -31.18
CA GLU A 674 -17.49 69.10 -29.79
C GLU A 674 -17.91 67.64 -29.61
N THR A 675 -17.89 67.14 -28.38
CA THR A 675 -18.31 65.76 -28.05
C THR A 675 -19.20 65.74 -26.81
N ILE A 676 -20.48 65.45 -27.03
CA ILE A 676 -21.50 65.34 -25.99
C ILE A 676 -21.57 63.87 -25.54
N ASN A 677 -21.42 63.63 -24.24
CA ASN A 677 -21.59 62.30 -23.65
C ASN A 677 -22.94 62.25 -22.93
N GLU A 678 -23.87 61.45 -23.42
CA GLU A 678 -25.16 61.16 -22.78
C GLU A 678 -25.14 59.74 -22.17
N SER A 679 -26.08 59.43 -21.29
CA SER A 679 -26.10 58.16 -20.53
C SER A 679 -26.18 56.90 -21.39
N ASN A 680 -26.71 56.99 -22.61
CA ASN A 680 -26.87 55.86 -23.53
C ASN A 680 -26.12 56.00 -24.88
N ARG A 681 -25.43 57.13 -25.13
CA ARG A 681 -24.76 57.42 -26.41
C ARG A 681 -23.73 58.54 -26.30
N LYS A 682 -22.79 58.58 -27.25
CA LYS A 682 -21.87 59.70 -27.49
C LYS A 682 -22.20 60.36 -28.81
N ILE A 683 -22.25 61.69 -28.85
CA ILE A 683 -22.50 62.48 -30.04
C ILE A 683 -21.25 63.31 -30.32
N PHE A 684 -20.57 63.01 -31.43
CA PHE A 684 -19.50 63.85 -31.98
C PHE A 684 -20.16 64.83 -32.95
N ARG A 685 -20.05 66.14 -32.71
CA ARG A 685 -20.71 67.17 -33.52
C ARG A 685 -19.67 68.12 -34.11
N THR A 686 -19.72 68.32 -35.42
CA THR A 686 -18.92 69.29 -36.16
C THR A 686 -19.83 70.41 -36.65
N ILE A 687 -19.64 71.62 -36.13
CA ILE A 687 -20.40 72.82 -36.47
C ILE A 687 -19.57 73.64 -37.45
N ILE A 688 -20.16 73.99 -38.60
CA ILE A 688 -19.53 74.78 -39.65
C ILE A 688 -20.37 76.03 -39.88
N LYS A 689 -19.86 77.19 -39.45
CA LYS A 689 -20.57 78.46 -39.51
C LYS A 689 -19.93 79.36 -40.55
N LYS A 690 -20.72 79.72 -41.56
CA LYS A 690 -20.40 80.70 -42.61
C LYS A 690 -21.38 81.87 -42.46
N SER A 691 -21.04 83.05 -42.99
CA SER A 691 -21.69 84.33 -42.60
C SER A 691 -23.21 84.42 -42.73
N ASN A 692 -23.84 83.57 -43.57
CA ASN A 692 -25.30 83.47 -43.70
C ASN A 692 -25.87 82.05 -43.43
N THR A 693 -25.05 81.05 -43.08
CA THR A 693 -25.50 79.65 -42.90
C THR A 693 -24.66 78.87 -41.87
N THR A 694 -25.33 78.13 -40.98
CA THR A 694 -24.71 77.18 -40.05
C THR A 694 -25.09 75.75 -40.46
N ASP A 695 -24.10 74.91 -40.78
CA ASP A 695 -24.26 73.48 -41.05
C ASP A 695 -23.67 72.64 -39.89
N VAL A 696 -24.46 71.72 -39.35
CA VAL A 696 -24.14 70.94 -38.15
C VAL A 696 -24.14 69.45 -38.49
N PHE A 697 -22.96 68.86 -38.60
CA PHE A 697 -22.78 67.43 -38.81
C PHE A 697 -22.73 66.71 -37.46
N SER A 698 -23.42 65.59 -37.30
CA SER A 698 -23.41 64.78 -36.07
C SER A 698 -23.20 63.29 -36.35
N LYS A 699 -22.22 62.68 -35.68
CA LYS A 699 -22.04 61.23 -35.55
C LYS A 699 -22.51 60.79 -34.17
N VAL A 700 -23.57 59.99 -34.12
CA VAL A 700 -24.11 59.40 -32.88
C VAL A 700 -23.64 57.97 -32.75
N VAL A 701 -22.98 57.62 -31.65
CA VAL A 701 -22.54 56.26 -31.29
C VAL A 701 -23.27 55.85 -30.02
N TYR A 702 -24.23 54.92 -30.14
CA TYR A 702 -24.96 54.39 -28.98
C TYR A 702 -24.14 53.33 -28.23
N ASN A 703 -24.34 53.25 -26.92
CA ASN A 703 -23.65 52.27 -26.05
C ASN A 703 -24.02 50.80 -26.38
N TRP A 704 -25.12 50.57 -27.10
CA TRP A 704 -25.52 49.26 -27.63
C TRP A 704 -24.87 48.92 -29.00
N GLY A 705 -24.05 49.81 -29.56
CA GLY A 705 -23.24 49.56 -30.77
C GLY A 705 -23.73 50.24 -32.05
N GLY A 706 -24.95 50.79 -32.07
CA GLY A 706 -25.47 51.50 -33.25
C GLY A 706 -24.74 52.82 -33.55
N ILE A 707 -24.31 53.02 -34.79
CA ILE A 707 -23.68 54.25 -35.26
C ILE A 707 -24.54 54.89 -36.35
N TYR A 708 -24.84 56.17 -36.19
CA TYR A 708 -25.70 56.96 -37.08
C TYR A 708 -25.06 58.31 -37.42
N TYR A 709 -25.34 58.82 -38.62
CA TYR A 709 -24.74 60.03 -39.18
C TYR A 709 -25.82 60.99 -39.66
N PHE A 710 -25.65 62.28 -39.39
CA PHE A 710 -26.67 63.31 -39.64
C PHE A 710 -26.06 64.66 -40.08
N LYS A 711 -26.87 65.46 -40.77
CA LYS A 711 -26.60 66.89 -41.05
C LYS A 711 -27.84 67.73 -40.72
N ASN A 712 -27.66 68.74 -39.87
CA ASN A 712 -28.67 69.63 -39.27
C ASN A 712 -29.72 68.86 -38.43
N THR A 713 -30.56 68.05 -39.08
CA THR A 713 -31.40 67.01 -38.44
C THR A 713 -31.57 65.75 -39.30
N THR A 714 -31.19 65.79 -40.58
CA THR A 714 -31.45 64.73 -41.57
C THR A 714 -30.40 63.62 -41.49
N SER A 715 -30.85 62.36 -41.43
CA SER A 715 -29.97 61.18 -41.45
C SER A 715 -29.30 60.99 -42.81
N MET A 716 -28.05 60.53 -42.81
CA MET A 716 -27.25 60.27 -44.01
C MET A 716 -26.35 59.03 -43.82
N SER A 717 -25.78 58.53 -44.92
CA SER A 717 -24.79 57.45 -44.86
C SER A 717 -23.42 57.96 -44.40
N GLU A 718 -22.61 57.07 -43.82
CA GLU A 718 -21.22 57.36 -43.42
C GLU A 718 -20.38 57.89 -44.61
N ALA A 719 -20.57 57.33 -45.80
CA ALA A 719 -19.91 57.79 -47.01
C ALA A 719 -20.28 59.23 -47.38
N ASN A 720 -21.57 59.60 -47.29
CA ASN A 720 -22.00 60.97 -47.59
C ASN A 720 -21.54 61.95 -46.51
N TYR A 721 -21.64 61.55 -45.23
CA TYR A 721 -21.13 62.33 -44.09
C TYR A 721 -19.66 62.68 -44.23
N ASN A 722 -18.81 61.68 -44.50
CA ASN A 722 -17.38 61.88 -44.68
C ASN A 722 -17.06 62.68 -45.96
N ASN A 723 -17.76 62.42 -47.07
CA ASN A 723 -17.54 63.14 -48.34
C ASN A 723 -17.99 64.61 -48.29
N GLU A 724 -19.09 64.91 -47.58
CA GLU A 724 -19.51 66.30 -47.36
C GLU A 724 -18.55 67.00 -46.39
N LEU A 725 -18.30 66.46 -45.19
CA LEU A 725 -17.36 67.06 -44.25
C LEU A 725 -15.98 67.31 -44.86
N LYS A 726 -15.49 66.38 -45.68
CA LYS A 726 -14.25 66.60 -46.44
C LYS A 726 -14.36 67.83 -47.36
N LYS A 727 -15.43 67.98 -48.16
CA LYS A 727 -15.61 69.17 -49.01
C LYS A 727 -15.63 70.48 -48.20
N TYR A 728 -16.20 70.51 -47.00
CA TYR A 728 -16.16 71.70 -46.15
C TYR A 728 -14.76 71.94 -45.54
N LYS A 729 -14.03 70.89 -45.18
CA LYS A 729 -12.64 70.97 -44.68
C LYS A 729 -11.67 71.41 -45.78
N ASP A 730 -11.75 70.80 -46.96
CA ASP A 730 -11.05 71.22 -48.19
C ASP A 730 -11.34 72.70 -48.53
N GLN A 731 -12.60 73.16 -48.42
CA GLN A 731 -13.00 74.57 -48.64
C GLN A 731 -12.48 75.56 -47.58
N LEU A 732 -12.19 75.08 -46.36
CA LEU A 732 -11.69 75.90 -45.25
C LEU A 732 -10.16 75.78 -45.09
N GLY A 733 -9.49 75.00 -45.94
CA GLY A 733 -8.04 74.78 -45.90
C GLY A 733 -7.54 74.07 -44.65
N LYS A 734 -8.32 73.11 -44.11
CA LYS A 734 -8.03 72.38 -42.85
C LYS A 734 -8.21 70.88 -42.98
#